data_AF-A0A1D6GHG8-F1
#
_entry.id   AF-A0A1D6GHG8-F1
#
_cell.length_a   1.000
_cell.length_b   1.000
_cell.length_c   1.000
_cell.angle_alpha   90.00
_cell.angle_beta   90.00
_cell.angle_gamma   90.00
#
_symmetry.space_group_name_H-M   'P 1'
#
loop_
_entity.id
_entity.type
_entity.pdbx_description
1 polymer ?
#
loop_
_entity_poly.entity_id
_entity_poly.type
_entity_poly.pdbx_seq_one_letter_code
_entity_poly.pdbx_strand_id
1 'polypeptide(L)'
;METLNTTEPHYIRCVKPNAVLKPGIFENYNVLNQLRCGGVLEAIRISCAGYPTKRTFDEFIDRFGMLAPELVDSDEKAACAAICDRMGLKGYQIGKTKVFLRAGQMAELDARRAEILANAARLIQRRIKTHLMRKEFIKLRKASVQSQKFWRARLAKKIFEYMRRDAASIRIQKHVRAHSARKAYLQVYESATAIQTGLRAMAARNEHRFRRETRASIIIQTRWRQHRAYTAYKQQQKASLILQCLWRARIARKELRKLRMEARETGALKEAKDKLEKRVEELTWRLDVEKRLRADLEEAKSHEIEKLQSALQKMQENLEEAHAAIVNEKEAAKLAIEQAPPKIVEVPVIDNAKLEELTTQNKELEDELSTFKQKAEDLENKLIEFQKQSDELSQETQEQASKVTELQELVERLEASLSNMESENQVLRQQSLVVASADEDKSKQIESLESKIATLESEIELLHSNSALAIQAVVTPEMNQTTVIEEFDKGHQLEEVKTVNEQVVVPPVKNLSKQKSLTDRQQENHDALIKSMVEDRRFDDKKSAAACIVYKSLLHWHSFEAEKTNIFDRIIQIIRSSVEGAESSGELAYWLSTTSTLLYLLQNTLKASSSLSKGTNRSRTTTGSLFSRMVQSARTSSGLGIASGYSGMVGRPDTDASMVEAKYPALRFKQHLTAYVEKIYGIIRDNLKKEISPFLTMCIQAPRANRVRPSRGSLKSIHSNALARQASSLHWQNIVKCLDHTLETMKKNYVAPVIIRKTFNQVFAYLNVQLFNRCCYIPFQFLEKLDCTVHMGYQKYPWYMLYMVDSVLYQISTFFFCLAYCFVGNAALLAMGSS
;
A
#
# COMPACT_ATOMS: atom_id res chain seq x y z
N MET A 1 57.95 100.80 54.28
CA MET A 1 57.98 100.13 52.96
C MET A 1 59.40 99.84 52.51
N GLU A 2 60.31 100.82 52.55
CA GLU A 2 61.72 100.66 52.12
C GLU A 2 62.40 99.38 52.64
N THR A 3 62.29 99.07 53.93
CA THR A 3 62.84 97.84 54.56
C THR A 3 62.27 96.52 54.03
N LEU A 4 61.08 96.53 53.42
CA LEU A 4 60.50 95.37 52.75
C LEU A 4 60.94 95.29 51.29
N ASN A 5 61.16 96.44 50.65
CA ASN A 5 61.64 96.53 49.27
C ASN A 5 63.12 96.08 49.13
N THR A 6 63.87 96.02 50.23
CA THR A 6 65.22 95.43 50.31
C THR A 6 65.22 93.89 50.48
N THR A 7 64.05 93.24 50.46
CA THR A 7 63.88 91.79 50.66
C THR A 7 62.91 91.20 49.63
N GLU A 8 62.93 89.88 49.43
CA GLU A 8 61.91 89.20 48.63
C GLU A 8 60.69 88.83 49.52
N PRO A 9 59.50 89.42 49.30
CA PRO A 9 58.36 89.22 50.20
C PRO A 9 57.57 87.94 49.86
N HIS A 10 57.63 86.94 50.75
CA HIS A 10 56.76 85.77 50.67
C HIS A 10 55.45 86.00 51.44
N TYR A 11 54.31 85.76 50.80
CA TYR A 11 52.98 86.05 51.36
C TYR A 11 52.27 84.81 51.88
N ILE A 12 52.00 84.78 53.19
CA ILE A 12 51.06 83.85 53.82
C ILE A 12 49.75 84.59 54.11
N ARG A 13 48.61 83.94 53.88
CA ARG A 13 47.27 84.47 54.16
C ARG A 13 46.52 83.49 55.06
N CYS A 14 46.56 83.75 56.36
CA CYS A 14 45.81 82.97 57.34
C CYS A 14 44.30 83.26 57.20
N VAL A 15 43.49 82.20 57.25
CA VAL A 15 42.02 82.28 57.23
C VAL A 15 41.50 81.49 58.42
N LYS A 16 40.66 82.11 59.26
CA LYS A 16 39.98 81.45 60.36
C LYS A 16 38.75 80.72 59.79
N PRO A 17 38.69 79.37 59.83
CA PRO A 17 37.65 78.63 59.14
C PRO A 17 36.30 78.65 59.85
N ASN A 18 36.26 78.97 61.15
CA ASN A 18 35.03 79.11 61.94
C ASN A 18 35.22 79.99 63.18
N ALA A 19 34.16 80.70 63.60
CA ALA A 19 34.16 81.63 64.72
C ALA A 19 34.61 81.01 66.05
N VAL A 20 34.19 79.76 66.34
CA VAL A 20 34.33 79.11 67.66
C VAL A 20 35.54 78.19 67.81
N LEU A 21 36.46 78.19 66.84
CA LEU A 21 37.75 77.47 66.88
C LEU A 21 37.64 75.93 67.03
N LYS A 22 36.58 75.30 66.50
CA LYS A 22 36.43 73.83 66.48
C LYS A 22 36.98 73.18 65.20
N PRO A 23 37.53 71.96 65.26
CA PRO A 23 37.91 71.19 64.07
C PRO A 23 36.67 70.68 63.32
N GLY A 24 36.84 70.41 62.01
CA GLY A 24 35.79 69.86 61.13
C GLY A 24 34.80 70.88 60.56
N ILE A 25 34.94 72.17 60.89
CA ILE A 25 33.94 73.21 60.60
C ILE A 25 34.46 74.23 59.58
N PHE A 26 33.60 74.57 58.62
CA PHE A 26 33.86 75.61 57.63
C PHE A 26 32.68 76.59 57.48
N GLU A 27 32.95 77.86 57.80
CA GLU A 27 31.98 78.93 57.96
C GLU A 27 31.92 79.80 56.69
N ASN A 28 31.29 79.28 55.62
CA ASN A 28 31.28 79.86 54.27
C ASN A 28 31.19 81.40 54.22
N TYR A 29 30.26 82.02 54.98
CA TYR A 29 30.09 83.48 54.99
C TYR A 29 31.31 84.21 55.60
N ASN A 30 31.77 83.80 56.78
CA ASN A 30 32.92 84.42 57.45
C ASN A 30 34.23 84.15 56.71
N VAL A 31 34.39 82.98 56.08
CA VAL A 31 35.53 82.70 55.21
C VAL A 31 35.49 83.55 53.94
N LEU A 32 34.34 83.65 53.27
CA LEU A 32 34.19 84.51 52.08
C LEU A 32 34.47 85.98 52.39
N ASN A 33 34.02 86.47 53.56
CA ASN A 33 34.30 87.83 54.01
C ASN A 33 35.80 88.04 54.29
N GLN A 34 36.48 87.09 54.95
CA GLN A 34 37.94 87.13 55.14
C GLN A 34 38.70 87.12 53.81
N LEU A 35 38.27 86.34 52.82
CA LEU A 35 38.90 86.28 51.50
C LEU A 35 38.70 87.58 50.68
N ARG A 36 37.63 88.33 50.94
CA ARG A 36 37.43 89.69 50.43
C ARG A 36 38.38 90.67 51.12
N CYS A 37 38.30 90.79 52.45
CA CYS A 37 39.09 91.74 53.23
C CYS A 37 40.61 91.49 53.16
N GLY A 38 41.04 90.24 53.02
CA GLY A 38 42.45 89.85 52.83
C GLY A 38 42.98 90.03 51.40
N GLY A 39 42.15 90.55 50.48
CA GLY A 39 42.50 90.81 49.07
C GLY A 39 42.65 89.56 48.21
N VAL A 40 42.31 88.37 48.72
CA VAL A 40 42.56 87.09 48.01
C VAL A 40 41.66 86.95 46.79
N LEU A 41 40.37 87.30 46.91
CA LEU A 41 39.47 87.28 45.75
C LEU A 41 39.87 88.32 44.69
N GLU A 42 40.46 89.44 45.10
CA GLU A 42 40.91 90.50 44.20
C GLU A 42 42.19 90.09 43.46
N ALA A 43 43.14 89.45 44.14
CA ALA A 43 44.30 88.82 43.51
C ALA A 43 43.89 87.71 42.52
N ILE A 44 42.87 86.91 42.84
CA ILE A 44 42.27 85.93 41.92
C ILE A 44 41.62 86.65 40.72
N ARG A 45 40.86 87.72 40.94
CA ARG A 45 40.22 88.53 39.87
C ARG A 45 41.26 89.06 38.88
N ILE A 46 42.38 89.59 39.38
CA ILE A 46 43.50 90.08 38.57
C ILE A 46 44.18 88.91 37.82
N SER A 47 44.41 87.78 38.47
CA SER A 47 44.97 86.57 37.84
C SER A 47 44.08 86.03 36.70
N CYS A 48 42.76 86.03 36.89
CA CYS A 48 41.77 85.61 35.90
C CYS A 48 41.64 86.55 34.70
N ALA A 49 42.03 87.82 34.83
CA ALA A 49 42.12 88.76 33.70
C ALA A 49 43.32 88.48 32.78
N GLY A 50 44.34 87.77 33.30
CA GLY A 50 45.46 87.24 32.52
C GLY A 50 45.20 85.83 31.97
N TYR A 51 46.19 84.95 32.13
CA TYR A 51 46.12 83.55 31.69
C TYR A 51 46.19 82.62 32.92
N PRO A 52 45.06 82.37 33.61
CA PRO A 52 45.03 81.54 34.82
C PRO A 52 45.31 80.06 34.52
N THR A 53 44.91 79.56 33.35
CA THR A 53 45.08 78.16 32.96
C THR A 53 46.35 77.98 32.15
N LYS A 54 47.22 77.05 32.58
CA LYS A 54 48.56 76.81 32.03
C LYS A 54 48.78 75.29 31.95
N ARG A 55 49.10 74.76 30.77
CA ARG A 55 49.27 73.30 30.50
C ARG A 55 50.54 73.05 29.69
N THR A 56 51.21 71.91 29.85
CA THR A 56 52.26 71.49 28.89
C THR A 56 51.65 71.17 27.53
N PHE A 57 52.47 71.03 26.50
CA PHE A 57 51.96 70.68 25.16
C PHE A 57 51.39 69.25 25.16
N ASP A 58 52.11 68.29 25.73
CA ASP A 58 51.69 66.89 25.96
C ASP A 58 50.36 66.78 26.72
N GLU A 59 50.19 67.45 27.88
CA GLU A 59 48.91 67.49 28.61
C GLU A 59 47.73 68.07 27.78
N PHE A 60 48.04 68.96 26.83
CA PHE A 60 47.05 69.58 25.96
C PHE A 60 46.71 68.70 24.75
N ILE A 61 47.70 68.05 24.15
CA ILE A 61 47.55 67.15 22.99
C ILE A 61 46.88 65.83 23.39
N ASP A 62 47.22 65.22 24.54
CA ASP A 62 46.52 64.02 25.02
C ASP A 62 45.01 64.30 25.24
N ARG A 63 44.69 65.44 25.87
CA ARG A 63 43.30 65.82 26.12
C ARG A 63 42.55 66.22 24.84
N PHE A 64 43.17 67.00 23.95
CA PHE A 64 42.49 67.69 22.85
C PHE A 64 42.93 67.31 21.42
N GLY A 65 43.88 66.39 21.24
CA GLY A 65 44.32 65.93 19.90
C GLY A 65 43.18 65.35 19.05
N MET A 66 42.14 64.78 19.70
CA MET A 66 40.89 64.37 19.06
C MET A 66 40.16 65.51 18.30
N LEU A 67 40.42 66.78 18.64
CA LEU A 67 39.89 67.95 17.95
C LEU A 67 40.58 68.24 16.61
N ALA A 68 41.82 67.75 16.42
CA ALA A 68 42.60 67.87 15.20
C ALA A 68 43.43 66.58 14.93
N PRO A 69 42.81 65.43 14.63
CA PRO A 69 43.51 64.14 14.55
C PRO A 69 44.62 64.06 13.50
N GLU A 70 44.56 64.94 12.49
CA GLU A 70 45.50 65.01 11.36
C GLU A 70 46.87 65.59 11.74
N LEU A 71 47.02 66.13 12.96
CA LEU A 71 48.17 66.95 13.38
C LEU A 71 48.84 66.43 14.67
N VAL A 72 48.46 65.23 15.14
CA VAL A 72 49.02 64.63 16.36
C VAL A 72 50.47 64.17 16.16
N ASP A 73 50.87 63.81 14.94
CA ASP A 73 52.24 63.39 14.58
C ASP A 73 53.17 64.57 14.22
N SER A 74 52.79 65.81 14.53
CA SER A 74 53.55 67.04 14.24
C SER A 74 54.28 67.58 15.49
N ASP A 75 55.17 68.57 15.31
CA ASP A 75 55.78 69.33 16.40
C ASP A 75 54.70 69.76 17.41
N GLU A 76 54.89 69.39 18.68
CA GLU A 76 53.94 69.58 19.79
C GLU A 76 53.43 71.03 19.87
N LYS A 77 54.33 71.99 19.65
CA LYS A 77 54.01 73.42 19.69
C LYS A 77 53.11 73.82 18.52
N ALA A 78 53.38 73.32 17.32
CA ALA A 78 52.56 73.53 16.13
C ALA A 78 51.20 72.80 16.22
N ALA A 79 51.16 71.60 16.78
CA ALA A 79 49.92 70.86 17.06
C ALA A 79 49.03 71.63 18.04
N CYS A 80 49.60 72.14 19.14
CA CYS A 80 48.89 72.99 20.10
C CYS A 80 48.34 74.27 19.46
N ALA A 81 49.12 74.93 18.59
CA ALA A 81 48.67 76.10 17.82
C ALA A 81 47.45 75.75 16.97
N ALA A 82 47.60 74.75 16.10
CA ALA A 82 46.59 74.38 15.12
C ALA A 82 45.28 73.86 15.76
N ILE A 83 45.34 73.24 16.94
CA ILE A 83 44.13 72.90 17.73
C ILE A 83 43.38 74.17 18.17
N CYS A 84 44.11 75.18 18.68
CA CYS A 84 43.52 76.45 19.13
C CYS A 84 42.94 77.26 17.95
N ASP A 85 43.69 77.35 16.84
CA ASP A 85 43.28 78.04 15.62
C ASP A 85 42.07 77.36 14.94
N ARG A 86 42.09 76.02 14.81
CA ARG A 86 40.96 75.23 14.26
C ARG A 86 39.68 75.40 15.08
N MET A 87 39.80 75.63 16.38
CA MET A 87 38.67 75.91 17.28
C MET A 87 38.33 77.40 17.41
N GLY A 88 39.07 78.29 16.72
CA GLY A 88 38.78 79.73 16.69
C GLY A 88 39.01 80.46 18.01
N LEU A 89 39.84 79.91 18.90
CA LEU A 89 40.08 80.49 20.23
C LEU A 89 40.73 81.86 20.13
N LYS A 90 40.16 82.86 20.82
CA LYS A 90 40.68 84.24 20.86
C LYS A 90 41.44 84.56 22.15
N GLY A 91 41.43 83.65 23.12
CA GLY A 91 41.98 83.84 24.45
C GLY A 91 43.16 82.92 24.78
N TYR A 92 44.03 82.59 23.82
CA TYR A 92 45.20 81.74 24.03
C TYR A 92 46.54 82.45 23.73
N GLN A 93 47.63 81.90 24.27
CA GLN A 93 49.02 82.23 23.94
C GLN A 93 49.89 80.96 24.03
N ILE A 94 50.95 80.89 23.23
CA ILE A 94 51.87 79.74 23.20
C ILE A 94 53.23 80.15 23.75
N GLY A 95 53.65 79.53 24.84
CA GLY A 95 54.98 79.73 25.44
C GLY A 95 56.08 78.92 24.77
N LYS A 96 57.18 78.70 25.50
CA LYS A 96 58.26 77.79 25.08
C LYS A 96 57.93 76.31 25.30
N THR A 97 57.16 75.99 26.34
CA THR A 97 56.85 74.61 26.79
C THR A 97 55.41 74.43 27.27
N LYS A 98 54.58 75.47 27.18
CA LYS A 98 53.22 75.50 27.75
C LYS A 98 52.24 76.31 26.91
N VAL A 99 50.99 75.86 26.85
CA VAL A 99 49.83 76.64 26.38
C VAL A 99 49.27 77.45 27.54
N PHE A 100 48.94 78.71 27.28
CA PHE A 100 48.34 79.65 28.23
C PHE A 100 46.94 80.01 27.74
N LEU A 101 45.93 79.86 28.61
CA LEU A 101 44.52 80.07 28.28
C LEU A 101 43.87 81.06 29.26
N ARG A 102 43.07 81.98 28.73
CA ARG A 102 42.14 82.82 29.50
C ARG A 102 41.02 81.97 30.11
N ALA A 103 40.36 82.51 31.12
CA ALA A 103 39.19 81.88 31.74
C ALA A 103 38.13 81.48 30.68
N GLY A 104 37.45 80.34 30.89
CA GLY A 104 36.43 79.80 30.00
C GLY A 104 36.94 79.00 28.79
N GLN A 105 38.09 79.34 28.19
CA GLN A 105 38.58 78.70 26.95
C GLN A 105 38.83 77.19 27.09
N MET A 106 39.23 76.72 28.28
CA MET A 106 39.35 75.28 28.59
C MET A 106 38.00 74.55 28.51
N ALA A 107 36.93 75.17 29.04
CA ALA A 107 35.58 74.58 29.02
C ALA A 107 34.96 74.59 27.62
N GLU A 108 35.30 75.58 26.79
CA GLU A 108 34.92 75.61 25.37
C GLU A 108 35.53 74.42 24.61
N LEU A 109 36.82 74.13 24.81
CA LEU A 109 37.48 72.96 24.22
C LEU A 109 36.89 71.63 24.71
N ASP A 110 36.59 71.50 26.01
CA ASP A 110 35.93 70.30 26.56
C ASP A 110 34.51 70.12 25.99
N ALA A 111 33.76 71.21 25.77
CA ALA A 111 32.44 71.15 25.13
C ALA A 111 32.53 70.67 23.66
N ARG A 112 33.52 71.15 22.89
CA ARG A 112 33.79 70.66 21.52
C ARG A 112 34.18 69.18 21.50
N ARG A 113 34.99 68.74 22.47
CA ARG A 113 35.38 67.34 22.66
C ARG A 113 34.17 66.44 22.93
N ALA A 114 33.26 66.88 23.80
CA ALA A 114 32.00 66.20 24.07
C ALA A 114 31.08 66.15 22.83
N GLU A 115 31.04 67.22 22.02
CA GLU A 115 30.28 67.29 20.78
C GLU A 115 30.73 66.23 19.76
N ILE A 116 32.05 66.10 19.54
CA ILE A 116 32.64 65.09 18.64
C ILE A 116 32.33 63.67 19.11
N LEU A 117 32.47 63.38 20.40
CA LEU A 117 32.13 62.07 20.99
C LEU A 117 30.63 61.75 20.81
N ALA A 118 29.75 62.73 21.03
CA ALA A 118 28.31 62.57 20.82
C ALA A 118 27.95 62.39 19.32
N ASN A 119 28.66 63.06 18.41
CA ASN A 119 28.52 62.88 16.96
C ASN A 119 28.91 61.45 16.54
N ALA A 120 30.05 60.94 17.03
CA ALA A 120 30.50 59.57 16.79
C ALA A 120 29.52 58.52 17.34
N ALA A 121 29.07 58.69 18.58
CA ALA A 121 28.06 57.83 19.19
C ALA A 121 26.75 57.80 18.39
N ARG A 122 26.24 58.97 17.94
CA ARG A 122 25.05 59.07 17.09
C ARG A 122 25.23 58.36 15.74
N LEU A 123 26.42 58.42 15.14
CA LEU A 123 26.71 57.69 13.89
C LEU A 123 26.67 56.17 14.07
N ILE A 124 27.31 55.65 15.14
CA ILE A 124 27.31 54.23 15.49
C ILE A 124 25.88 53.75 15.79
N GLN A 125 25.14 54.47 16.65
CA GLN A 125 23.75 54.16 16.96
C GLN A 125 22.86 54.17 15.71
N ARG A 126 22.99 55.15 14.81
CA ARG A 126 22.26 55.21 13.54
C ARG A 126 22.52 53.96 12.70
N ARG A 127 23.77 53.51 12.60
CA ARG A 127 24.15 52.30 11.83
C ARG A 127 23.56 51.03 12.46
N ILE A 128 23.62 50.89 13.78
CA ILE A 128 23.05 49.75 14.52
C ILE A 128 21.52 49.72 14.39
N LYS A 129 20.82 50.83 14.67
CA LYS A 129 19.36 50.94 14.51
C LYS A 129 18.94 50.58 13.07
N THR A 130 19.64 51.11 12.06
CA THR A 130 19.38 50.77 10.64
C THR A 130 19.56 49.27 10.35
N HIS A 131 20.59 48.62 10.91
CA HIS A 131 20.80 47.18 10.75
C HIS A 131 19.66 46.37 11.40
N LEU A 132 19.25 46.71 12.63
CA LEU A 132 18.19 46.01 13.36
C LEU A 132 16.84 46.13 12.62
N MET A 133 16.42 47.34 12.25
CA MET A 133 15.18 47.56 11.50
C MET A 133 15.19 46.81 10.15
N ARG A 134 16.32 46.80 9.44
CA ARG A 134 16.46 46.03 8.17
C ARG A 134 16.39 44.52 8.41
N LYS A 135 16.99 44.00 9.49
CA LYS A 135 16.93 42.59 9.89
C LYS A 135 15.49 42.17 10.18
N GLU A 136 14.70 43.03 10.82
CA GLU A 136 13.29 42.78 11.16
C GLU A 136 12.35 42.91 9.96
N PHE A 137 12.51 43.94 9.14
CA PHE A 137 11.81 44.05 7.86
C PHE A 137 12.02 42.81 6.97
N ILE A 138 13.24 42.27 6.94
CA ILE A 138 13.53 41.01 6.22
C ILE A 138 12.85 39.79 6.84
N LYS A 139 12.71 39.70 8.18
CA LYS A 139 11.89 38.67 8.85
C LYS A 139 10.42 38.80 8.42
N LEU A 140 9.86 40.00 8.54
CA LEU A 140 8.44 40.28 8.27
C LEU A 140 8.09 40.04 6.80
N ARG A 141 8.92 40.52 5.86
CA ARG A 141 8.75 40.25 4.42
C ARG A 141 8.80 38.76 4.10
N LYS A 142 9.70 37.98 4.73
CA LYS A 142 9.76 36.52 4.57
C LYS A 142 8.51 35.82 5.11
N ALA A 143 7.96 36.28 6.24
CA ALA A 143 6.71 35.77 6.78
C ALA A 143 5.52 36.08 5.85
N SER A 144 5.37 37.33 5.41
CA SER A 144 4.32 37.74 4.47
C SER A 144 4.35 36.94 3.16
N VAL A 145 5.53 36.78 2.53
CA VAL A 145 5.67 35.96 1.31
C VAL A 145 5.29 34.49 1.54
N GLN A 146 5.62 33.92 2.70
CA GLN A 146 5.22 32.55 3.04
C GLN A 146 3.69 32.43 3.23
N SER A 147 3.05 33.40 3.89
CA SER A 147 1.58 33.45 4.01
C SER A 147 0.90 33.61 2.64
N GLN A 148 1.39 34.51 1.79
CA GLN A 148 0.88 34.65 0.43
C GLN A 148 1.06 33.37 -0.42
N LYS A 149 2.18 32.65 -0.27
CA LYS A 149 2.40 31.36 -0.92
C LYS A 149 1.35 30.33 -0.48
N PHE A 150 1.05 30.26 0.81
CA PHE A 150 0.00 29.39 1.33
C PHE A 150 -1.38 29.74 0.77
N TRP A 151 -1.76 31.03 0.77
CA TRP A 151 -3.04 31.48 0.21
C TRP A 151 -3.19 31.19 -1.30
N ARG A 152 -2.15 31.43 -2.10
CA ARG A 152 -2.14 31.09 -3.53
C ARG A 152 -2.33 29.58 -3.75
N ALA A 153 -1.66 28.74 -2.96
CA ALA A 153 -1.85 27.28 -3.02
C ALA A 153 -3.24 26.83 -2.55
N ARG A 154 -3.80 27.45 -1.50
CA ARG A 154 -5.15 27.17 -0.98
C ARG A 154 -6.23 27.50 -2.01
N LEU A 155 -6.07 28.62 -2.73
CA LEU A 155 -6.94 29.05 -3.82
C LEU A 155 -6.87 28.07 -5.01
N ALA A 156 -5.66 27.74 -5.48
CA ALA A 156 -5.47 26.79 -6.57
C ALA A 156 -6.08 25.42 -6.26
N LYS A 157 -5.92 24.90 -5.03
CA LYS A 157 -6.58 23.66 -4.60
C LYS A 157 -8.11 23.80 -4.64
N LYS A 158 -8.68 24.92 -4.15
CA LYS A 158 -10.14 25.15 -4.17
C LYS A 158 -10.70 25.16 -5.60
N ILE A 159 -10.02 25.82 -6.54
CA ILE A 159 -10.39 25.86 -7.96
C ILE A 159 -10.35 24.45 -8.57
N PHE A 160 -9.26 23.71 -8.37
CA PHE A 160 -9.12 22.34 -8.86
C PHE A 160 -10.18 21.39 -8.28
N GLU A 161 -10.55 21.56 -7.00
CA GLU A 161 -11.63 20.78 -6.39
C GLU A 161 -12.99 21.05 -7.04
N TYR A 162 -13.32 22.28 -7.46
CA TYR A 162 -14.54 22.56 -8.24
C TYR A 162 -14.47 21.88 -9.62
N MET A 163 -13.41 22.14 -10.40
CA MET A 163 -13.22 21.52 -11.71
C MET A 163 -13.33 19.98 -11.67
N ARG A 164 -12.84 19.35 -10.59
CA ARG A 164 -12.95 17.90 -10.36
C ARG A 164 -14.38 17.45 -10.01
N ARG A 165 -15.14 18.24 -9.24
CA ARG A 165 -16.57 17.98 -8.98
C ARG A 165 -17.40 18.12 -10.26
N ASP A 166 -17.14 19.14 -11.06
CA ASP A 166 -17.86 19.41 -12.31
C ASP A 166 -17.60 18.30 -13.34
N ALA A 167 -16.32 17.92 -13.53
CA ALA A 167 -15.95 16.80 -14.39
C ALA A 167 -16.53 15.45 -13.91
N ALA A 168 -16.65 15.22 -12.59
CA ALA A 168 -17.31 14.04 -12.06
C ALA A 168 -18.83 14.06 -12.31
N SER A 169 -19.49 15.21 -12.11
CA SER A 169 -20.91 15.41 -12.40
C SER A 169 -21.21 15.15 -13.89
N ILE A 170 -20.44 15.73 -14.81
CA ILE A 170 -20.58 15.53 -16.25
C ILE A 170 -20.37 14.05 -16.62
N ARG A 171 -19.41 13.34 -16.01
CA ARG A 171 -19.22 11.89 -16.22
C ARG A 171 -20.43 11.08 -15.76
N ILE A 172 -20.95 11.34 -14.55
CA ILE A 172 -22.14 10.65 -14.02
C ILE A 172 -23.35 10.90 -14.93
N GLN A 173 -23.62 12.17 -15.27
CA GLN A 173 -24.71 12.53 -16.20
C GLN A 173 -24.56 11.86 -17.56
N LYS A 174 -23.34 11.80 -18.13
CA LYS A 174 -23.07 11.09 -19.39
C LYS A 174 -23.43 9.60 -19.30
N HIS A 175 -22.99 8.92 -18.23
CA HIS A 175 -23.27 7.48 -18.06
C HIS A 175 -24.76 7.21 -17.81
N VAL A 176 -25.44 8.03 -17.00
CA VAL A 176 -26.89 7.90 -16.76
C VAL A 176 -27.71 8.13 -18.04
N ARG A 177 -27.41 9.20 -18.80
CA ARG A 177 -28.07 9.47 -20.09
C ARG A 177 -27.85 8.32 -21.10
N ALA A 178 -26.62 7.81 -21.21
CA ALA A 178 -26.30 6.69 -22.10
C ALA A 178 -26.99 5.37 -21.67
N HIS A 179 -27.06 5.08 -20.37
CA HIS A 179 -27.76 3.91 -19.86
C HIS A 179 -29.27 4.01 -20.11
N SER A 180 -29.89 5.16 -19.82
CA SER A 180 -31.32 5.42 -20.06
C SER A 180 -31.69 5.23 -21.54
N ALA A 181 -30.94 5.85 -22.45
CA ALA A 181 -31.14 5.70 -23.90
C ALA A 181 -30.96 4.24 -24.36
N ARG A 182 -29.95 3.52 -23.85
CA ARG A 182 -29.75 2.10 -24.16
C ARG A 182 -30.89 1.22 -23.65
N LYS A 183 -31.41 1.48 -22.44
CA LYS A 183 -32.54 0.73 -21.86
C LYS A 183 -33.80 0.93 -22.71
N ALA A 184 -34.14 2.17 -23.06
CA ALA A 184 -35.30 2.47 -23.91
C ALA A 184 -35.19 1.80 -25.29
N TYR A 185 -34.01 1.85 -25.93
CA TYR A 185 -33.76 1.15 -27.19
C TYR A 185 -33.94 -0.37 -27.07
N LEU A 186 -33.38 -1.00 -26.03
CA LEU A 186 -33.49 -2.45 -25.81
C LEU A 186 -34.94 -2.88 -25.57
N GLN A 187 -35.73 -2.14 -24.79
CA GLN A 187 -37.14 -2.44 -24.57
C GLN A 187 -37.95 -2.43 -25.88
N VAL A 188 -37.69 -1.48 -26.78
CA VAL A 188 -38.31 -1.44 -28.12
C VAL A 188 -37.82 -2.59 -29.00
N TYR A 189 -36.51 -2.90 -28.98
CA TYR A 189 -35.92 -3.99 -29.75
C TYR A 189 -36.42 -5.39 -29.31
N GLU A 190 -36.53 -5.63 -28.01
CA GLU A 190 -37.08 -6.86 -27.43
C GLU A 190 -38.56 -7.01 -27.80
N SER A 191 -39.35 -5.94 -27.66
CA SER A 191 -40.76 -5.92 -28.07
C SER A 191 -40.94 -6.21 -29.56
N ALA A 192 -40.14 -5.57 -30.43
CA ALA A 192 -40.17 -5.81 -31.87
C ALA A 192 -39.75 -7.25 -32.21
N THR A 193 -38.77 -7.82 -31.49
CA THR A 193 -38.32 -9.20 -31.69
C THR A 193 -39.39 -10.22 -31.28
N ALA A 194 -40.10 -9.97 -30.17
CA ALA A 194 -41.23 -10.79 -29.74
C ALA A 194 -42.39 -10.76 -30.76
N ILE A 195 -42.72 -9.58 -31.30
CA ILE A 195 -43.72 -9.44 -32.36
C ILE A 195 -43.29 -10.17 -33.64
N GLN A 196 -42.04 -9.99 -34.09
CA GLN A 196 -41.54 -10.67 -35.30
C GLN A 196 -41.49 -12.19 -35.17
N THR A 197 -41.08 -12.73 -34.02
CA THR A 197 -41.06 -14.18 -33.78
C THR A 197 -42.48 -14.75 -33.69
N GLY A 198 -43.41 -14.03 -33.03
CA GLY A 198 -44.83 -14.36 -33.01
C GLY A 198 -45.47 -14.40 -34.40
N LEU A 199 -45.21 -13.39 -35.25
CA LEU A 199 -45.69 -13.36 -36.63
C LEU A 199 -45.12 -14.49 -37.49
N ARG A 200 -43.82 -14.78 -37.39
CA ARG A 200 -43.19 -15.92 -38.09
C ARG A 200 -43.79 -17.26 -37.64
N ALA A 201 -44.02 -17.43 -36.34
CA ALA A 201 -44.66 -18.62 -35.79
C ALA A 201 -46.13 -18.76 -36.23
N MET A 202 -46.88 -17.65 -36.32
CA MET A 202 -48.25 -17.64 -36.83
C MET A 202 -48.29 -18.02 -38.32
N ALA A 203 -47.42 -17.45 -39.15
CA ALA A 203 -47.32 -17.81 -40.56
C ALA A 203 -47.02 -19.31 -40.76
N ALA A 204 -46.04 -19.86 -40.04
CA ALA A 204 -45.70 -21.28 -40.08
C ALA A 204 -46.85 -22.19 -39.59
N ARG A 205 -47.59 -21.78 -38.55
CA ARG A 205 -48.78 -22.50 -38.07
C ARG A 205 -49.93 -22.48 -39.06
N ASN A 206 -50.14 -21.36 -39.76
CA ASN A 206 -51.19 -21.23 -40.79
C ASN A 206 -50.85 -22.08 -42.03
N GLU A 207 -49.60 -22.06 -42.49
CA GLU A 207 -49.12 -22.93 -43.57
C GLU A 207 -49.26 -24.42 -43.20
N HIS A 208 -48.89 -24.81 -41.98
CA HIS A 208 -49.08 -26.18 -41.50
C HIS A 208 -50.56 -26.57 -41.40
N ARG A 209 -51.44 -25.66 -40.96
CA ARG A 209 -52.90 -25.86 -40.94
C ARG A 209 -53.42 -26.12 -42.35
N PHE A 210 -53.11 -25.25 -43.31
CA PHE A 210 -53.52 -25.38 -44.70
C PHE A 210 -53.03 -26.70 -45.32
N ARG A 211 -51.79 -27.12 -45.04
CA ARG A 211 -51.27 -28.44 -45.45
C ARG A 211 -52.03 -29.60 -44.81
N ARG A 212 -52.43 -29.52 -43.53
CA ARG A 212 -53.24 -30.54 -42.86
C ARG A 212 -54.64 -30.64 -43.45
N GLU A 213 -55.30 -29.52 -43.68
CA GLU A 213 -56.64 -29.43 -44.27
C GLU A 213 -56.63 -29.96 -45.72
N THR A 214 -55.63 -29.57 -46.51
CA THR A 214 -55.38 -30.10 -47.86
C THR A 214 -55.14 -31.61 -47.84
N ARG A 215 -54.28 -32.12 -46.94
CA ARG A 215 -54.01 -33.56 -46.81
C ARG A 215 -55.26 -34.35 -46.38
N ALA A 216 -56.07 -33.81 -45.48
CA ALA A 216 -57.34 -34.42 -45.08
C ALA A 216 -58.33 -34.48 -46.26
N SER A 217 -58.48 -33.38 -47.01
CA SER A 217 -59.29 -33.32 -48.23
C SER A 217 -58.83 -34.35 -49.27
N ILE A 218 -57.52 -34.46 -49.53
CA ILE A 218 -56.94 -35.47 -50.44
C ILE A 218 -57.26 -36.89 -49.97
N ILE A 219 -57.16 -37.19 -48.67
CA ILE A 219 -57.49 -38.52 -48.12
C ILE A 219 -58.98 -38.83 -48.32
N ILE A 220 -59.88 -37.89 -48.00
CA ILE A 220 -61.33 -38.05 -48.16
C ILE A 220 -61.69 -38.28 -49.64
N GLN A 221 -61.18 -37.43 -50.55
CA GLN A 221 -61.37 -37.59 -51.99
C GLN A 221 -60.85 -38.92 -52.50
N THR A 222 -59.69 -39.37 -52.02
CA THR A 222 -59.08 -40.64 -52.45
C THR A 222 -59.87 -41.83 -51.95
N ARG A 223 -60.32 -41.83 -50.68
CA ARG A 223 -61.21 -42.87 -50.13
C ARG A 223 -62.55 -42.92 -50.86
N TRP A 224 -63.14 -41.77 -51.21
CA TRP A 224 -64.38 -41.73 -51.99
C TRP A 224 -64.19 -42.27 -53.42
N ARG A 225 -63.11 -41.87 -54.12
CA ARG A 225 -62.76 -42.40 -55.45
C ARG A 225 -62.53 -43.92 -55.40
N GLN A 226 -61.81 -44.41 -54.38
CA GLN A 226 -61.58 -45.83 -54.12
C GLN A 226 -62.90 -46.59 -53.88
N HIS A 227 -63.77 -46.06 -53.02
CA HIS A 227 -65.08 -46.67 -52.74
C HIS A 227 -65.97 -46.72 -53.99
N ARG A 228 -66.03 -45.63 -54.77
CA ARG A 228 -66.81 -45.58 -56.02
C ARG A 228 -66.35 -46.66 -57.01
N ALA A 229 -65.04 -46.82 -57.18
CA ALA A 229 -64.47 -47.86 -58.04
C ALA A 229 -64.74 -49.28 -57.51
N TYR A 230 -64.55 -49.51 -56.21
CA TYR A 230 -64.82 -50.81 -55.57
C TYR A 230 -66.30 -51.21 -55.69
N THR A 231 -67.23 -50.28 -55.45
CA THR A 231 -68.67 -50.54 -55.54
C THR A 231 -69.10 -50.83 -56.98
N ALA A 232 -68.58 -50.11 -57.98
CA ALA A 232 -68.79 -50.42 -59.39
C ALA A 232 -68.26 -51.81 -59.77
N TYR A 233 -67.01 -52.14 -59.38
CA TYR A 233 -66.43 -53.47 -59.59
C TYR A 233 -67.27 -54.58 -58.93
N LYS A 234 -67.71 -54.39 -57.68
CA LYS A 234 -68.52 -55.37 -56.95
C LYS A 234 -69.90 -55.57 -57.57
N GLN A 235 -70.49 -54.53 -58.17
CA GLN A 235 -71.73 -54.61 -58.93
C GLN A 235 -71.52 -55.37 -60.26
N GLN A 236 -70.43 -55.09 -60.99
CA GLN A 236 -70.07 -55.83 -62.20
C GLN A 236 -69.75 -57.30 -61.91
N GLN A 237 -69.06 -57.59 -60.80
CA GLN A 237 -68.78 -58.96 -60.35
C GLN A 237 -70.08 -59.72 -60.02
N LYS A 238 -71.02 -59.09 -59.29
CA LYS A 238 -72.36 -59.67 -59.03
C LYS A 238 -73.12 -59.94 -60.33
N ALA A 239 -73.17 -58.98 -61.25
CA ALA A 239 -73.84 -59.14 -62.54
C ALA A 239 -73.23 -60.27 -63.37
N SER A 240 -71.90 -60.36 -63.43
CA SER A 240 -71.17 -61.44 -64.09
C SER A 240 -71.46 -62.80 -63.46
N LEU A 241 -71.45 -62.91 -62.12
CA LEU A 241 -71.77 -64.15 -61.41
C LEU A 241 -73.21 -64.61 -61.71
N ILE A 242 -74.19 -63.69 -61.64
CA ILE A 242 -75.59 -64.00 -61.96
C ILE A 242 -75.73 -64.47 -63.41
N LEU A 243 -75.10 -63.76 -64.36
CA LEU A 243 -75.13 -64.13 -65.78
C LEU A 243 -74.49 -65.51 -66.03
N GLN A 244 -73.35 -65.81 -65.39
CA GLN A 244 -72.72 -67.12 -65.46
C GLN A 244 -73.58 -68.24 -64.85
N CYS A 245 -74.24 -67.99 -63.72
CA CYS A 245 -75.13 -68.96 -63.08
C CYS A 245 -76.38 -69.23 -63.96
N LEU A 246 -76.98 -68.19 -64.54
CA LEU A 246 -78.06 -68.32 -65.51
C LEU A 246 -77.62 -69.06 -66.77
N TRP A 247 -76.39 -68.84 -67.25
CA TRP A 247 -75.83 -69.55 -68.40
C TRP A 247 -75.58 -71.03 -68.12
N ARG A 248 -74.94 -71.37 -66.99
CA ARG A 248 -74.76 -72.76 -66.52
C ARG A 248 -76.11 -73.47 -66.37
N ALA A 249 -77.10 -72.80 -65.76
CA ALA A 249 -78.46 -73.34 -65.66
C ALA A 249 -79.16 -73.50 -67.02
N ARG A 250 -78.92 -72.60 -68.00
CA ARG A 250 -79.44 -72.72 -69.37
C ARG A 250 -78.84 -73.91 -70.11
N ILE A 251 -77.55 -74.19 -69.92
CA ILE A 251 -76.87 -75.37 -70.47
C ILE A 251 -77.48 -76.65 -69.87
N ALA A 252 -77.51 -76.77 -68.54
CA ALA A 252 -78.10 -77.93 -67.87
C ALA A 252 -79.57 -78.18 -68.25
N ARG A 253 -80.37 -77.11 -68.42
CA ARG A 253 -81.76 -77.21 -68.94
C ARG A 253 -81.85 -77.53 -70.43
N LYS A 254 -80.81 -77.35 -71.24
CA LYS A 254 -80.74 -77.83 -72.64
C LYS A 254 -80.42 -79.33 -72.64
N GLU A 255 -79.44 -79.73 -71.84
CA GLU A 255 -78.96 -81.11 -71.69
C GLU A 255 -80.02 -82.04 -71.11
N LEU A 256 -80.69 -81.65 -70.02
CA LEU A 256 -81.86 -82.37 -69.48
C LEU A 256 -83.00 -82.52 -70.49
N ARG A 257 -83.16 -81.57 -71.44
CA ARG A 257 -84.15 -81.70 -72.52
C ARG A 257 -83.71 -82.69 -73.60
N LYS A 258 -82.41 -82.77 -73.92
CA LYS A 258 -81.86 -83.80 -74.83
C LYS A 258 -82.07 -85.20 -74.24
N LEU A 259 -81.64 -85.41 -73.00
CA LEU A 259 -81.81 -86.67 -72.26
C LEU A 259 -83.30 -87.08 -72.14
N ARG A 260 -84.22 -86.11 -71.97
CA ARG A 260 -85.67 -86.38 -71.95
C ARG A 260 -86.29 -86.68 -73.32
N MET A 261 -85.66 -86.32 -74.43
CA MET A 261 -86.09 -86.75 -75.77
C MET A 261 -85.59 -88.17 -76.04
N GLU A 262 -84.32 -88.46 -75.72
CA GLU A 262 -83.72 -89.80 -75.83
C GLU A 262 -84.48 -90.83 -74.96
N ALA A 263 -84.91 -90.43 -73.75
CA ALA A 263 -85.77 -91.23 -72.88
C ALA A 263 -87.20 -91.46 -73.43
N ARG A 264 -87.70 -90.58 -74.30
CA ARG A 264 -89.01 -90.72 -74.97
C ARG A 264 -88.92 -91.58 -76.22
N GLU A 265 -87.84 -91.46 -76.98
CA GLU A 265 -87.56 -92.30 -78.16
C GLU A 265 -87.34 -93.76 -77.74
N THR A 266 -86.56 -93.99 -76.68
CA THR A 266 -86.41 -95.33 -76.07
C THR A 266 -87.72 -95.87 -75.46
N GLY A 267 -88.56 -95.00 -74.87
CA GLY A 267 -89.91 -95.36 -74.43
C GLY A 267 -90.83 -95.80 -75.59
N ALA A 268 -90.84 -95.04 -76.69
CA ALA A 268 -91.63 -95.35 -77.88
C ALA A 268 -91.16 -96.63 -78.58
N LEU A 269 -89.84 -96.87 -78.62
CA LEU A 269 -89.26 -98.14 -79.09
C LEU A 269 -89.73 -99.34 -78.24
N LYS A 270 -89.83 -99.17 -76.91
CA LYS A 270 -90.37 -100.21 -76.03
C LYS A 270 -91.86 -100.45 -76.28
N GLU A 271 -92.68 -99.40 -76.39
CA GLU A 271 -94.10 -99.56 -76.74
C GLU A 271 -94.31 -100.22 -78.11
N ALA A 272 -93.41 -100.01 -79.07
CA ALA A 272 -93.45 -100.68 -80.37
C ALA A 272 -93.11 -102.17 -80.27
N LYS A 273 -92.12 -102.54 -79.43
CA LYS A 273 -91.80 -103.93 -79.10
C LYS A 273 -92.99 -104.62 -78.42
N ASP A 274 -93.55 -104.03 -77.38
CA ASP A 274 -94.66 -104.61 -76.61
C ASP A 274 -95.94 -104.80 -77.49
N LYS A 275 -96.11 -103.98 -78.53
CA LYS A 275 -97.16 -104.14 -79.57
C LYS A 275 -96.86 -105.26 -80.58
N LEU A 276 -95.59 -105.53 -80.88
CA LEU A 276 -95.17 -106.66 -81.71
C LEU A 276 -95.32 -107.99 -80.97
N GLU A 277 -95.00 -108.05 -79.67
CA GLU A 277 -95.17 -109.26 -78.86
C GLU A 277 -96.64 -109.69 -78.80
N LYS A 278 -97.56 -108.74 -78.56
CA LYS A 278 -99.02 -109.02 -78.61
C LYS A 278 -99.52 -109.46 -79.98
N ARG A 279 -98.89 -109.03 -81.08
CA ARG A 279 -99.20 -109.52 -82.44
C ARG A 279 -98.73 -110.97 -82.65
N VAL A 280 -97.63 -111.38 -82.02
CA VAL A 280 -97.17 -112.78 -82.04
C VAL A 280 -98.09 -113.67 -81.21
N GLU A 281 -98.52 -113.22 -80.03
CA GLU A 281 -99.48 -113.94 -79.16
C GLU A 281 -100.80 -114.22 -79.91
N GLU A 282 -101.39 -113.21 -80.56
CA GLU A 282 -102.64 -113.36 -81.32
C GLU A 282 -102.51 -114.38 -82.48
N LEU A 283 -101.41 -114.33 -83.24
CA LEU A 283 -101.16 -115.25 -84.34
C LEU A 283 -100.94 -116.69 -83.86
N THR A 284 -100.27 -116.86 -82.71
CA THR A 284 -100.05 -118.16 -82.08
C THR A 284 -101.38 -118.79 -81.64
N TRP A 285 -102.29 -117.98 -81.09
CA TRP A 285 -103.63 -118.43 -80.71
C TRP A 285 -104.48 -118.88 -81.91
N ARG A 286 -104.48 -118.12 -83.02
CA ARG A 286 -105.21 -118.49 -84.25
C ARG A 286 -104.73 -119.83 -84.82
N LEU A 287 -103.42 -120.08 -84.84
CA LEU A 287 -102.83 -121.34 -85.31
C LEU A 287 -103.29 -122.53 -84.45
N ASP A 288 -103.49 -122.33 -83.15
CA ASP A 288 -103.88 -123.40 -82.24
C ASP A 288 -105.37 -123.74 -82.26
N VAL A 289 -106.22 -122.80 -82.71
CA VAL A 289 -107.62 -123.06 -83.04
C VAL A 289 -107.75 -123.84 -84.35
N GLU A 290 -106.97 -123.49 -85.38
CA GLU A 290 -107.01 -124.18 -86.68
C GLU A 290 -106.54 -125.65 -86.61
N LYS A 291 -105.70 -126.01 -85.62
CA LYS A 291 -105.33 -127.40 -85.36
C LYS A 291 -106.51 -128.24 -84.83
N ARG A 292 -107.30 -127.68 -83.91
CA ARG A 292 -108.42 -128.40 -83.25
C ARG A 292 -109.48 -128.79 -84.28
N LEU A 293 -109.85 -127.83 -85.12
CA LEU A 293 -110.78 -128.03 -86.24
C LEU A 293 -110.33 -129.09 -87.28
N ARG A 294 -109.06 -129.52 -87.29
CA ARG A 294 -108.61 -130.68 -88.07
C ARG A 294 -108.80 -132.01 -87.34
N ALA A 295 -108.60 -132.05 -86.01
CA ALA A 295 -108.85 -133.24 -85.20
C ALA A 295 -110.35 -133.61 -85.18
N ASP A 296 -111.23 -132.63 -85.00
CA ASP A 296 -112.69 -132.82 -84.99
C ASP A 296 -113.21 -133.47 -86.30
N LEU A 297 -112.52 -133.20 -87.43
CA LEU A 297 -112.82 -133.77 -88.76
C LEU A 297 -112.21 -135.16 -89.01
N GLU A 298 -111.28 -135.60 -88.17
CA GLU A 298 -110.73 -136.95 -88.19
C GLU A 298 -111.55 -137.87 -87.24
N GLU A 299 -111.97 -137.38 -86.07
CA GLU A 299 -112.91 -138.08 -85.18
C GLU A 299 -114.27 -138.36 -85.85
N ALA A 300 -114.76 -137.42 -86.67
CA ALA A 300 -115.99 -137.63 -87.44
C ALA A 300 -115.89 -138.81 -88.44
N LYS A 301 -114.69 -139.27 -88.80
CA LYS A 301 -114.48 -140.42 -89.70
C LYS A 301 -114.22 -141.73 -88.98
N SER A 302 -113.66 -141.72 -87.77
CA SER A 302 -113.46 -142.96 -86.99
C SER A 302 -114.80 -143.58 -86.57
N HIS A 303 -115.78 -142.78 -86.17
CA HIS A 303 -117.11 -143.28 -85.76
C HIS A 303 -117.90 -144.00 -86.88
N GLU A 304 -117.59 -143.76 -88.16
CA GLU A 304 -118.20 -144.48 -89.28
C GLU A 304 -117.48 -145.82 -89.58
N ILE A 305 -116.22 -145.96 -89.16
CA ILE A 305 -115.42 -147.19 -89.24
C ILE A 305 -115.75 -148.13 -88.06
N GLU A 306 -115.96 -147.59 -86.84
CA GLU A 306 -116.32 -148.38 -85.65
C GLU A 306 -117.59 -149.23 -85.86
N LYS A 307 -118.58 -148.70 -86.59
CA LYS A 307 -119.81 -149.42 -86.97
C LYS A 307 -119.60 -150.64 -87.87
N LEU A 308 -118.45 -150.74 -88.55
CA LEU A 308 -118.06 -151.93 -89.31
C LEU A 308 -117.17 -152.87 -88.48
N GLN A 309 -116.44 -152.34 -87.49
CA GLN A 309 -115.59 -153.13 -86.60
C GLN A 309 -116.36 -153.88 -85.51
N SER A 310 -117.56 -153.41 -85.11
CA SER A 310 -118.45 -154.14 -84.19
C SER A 310 -118.91 -155.53 -84.69
N ALA A 311 -118.60 -155.91 -85.93
CA ALA A 311 -118.89 -157.20 -86.53
C ALA A 311 -117.78 -158.27 -86.34
N LEU A 312 -116.57 -157.89 -85.91
CA LEU A 312 -115.43 -158.81 -85.76
C LEU A 312 -114.83 -158.72 -84.34
N GLN A 313 -115.06 -159.78 -83.55
CA GLN A 313 -114.29 -160.16 -82.35
C GLN A 313 -114.23 -159.08 -81.24
N LYS A 314 -115.00 -159.14 -80.15
CA LYS A 314 -115.88 -160.22 -79.61
C LYS A 314 -115.21 -161.57 -79.31
N MET A 315 -113.88 -161.56 -79.23
CA MET A 315 -113.03 -162.68 -78.83
C MET A 315 -111.70 -162.06 -78.38
N GLN A 316 -111.21 -162.37 -77.17
CA GLN A 316 -110.00 -161.81 -76.56
C GLN A 316 -110.07 -160.28 -76.30
N GLU A 317 -110.37 -159.74 -75.12
CA GLU A 317 -110.54 -160.29 -73.75
C GLU A 317 -109.34 -161.08 -73.22
N ASN A 318 -108.29 -160.37 -72.75
CA ASN A 318 -107.61 -160.55 -71.46
C ASN A 318 -106.33 -159.68 -71.30
N LEU A 319 -105.90 -159.47 -70.03
CA LEU A 319 -104.65 -158.86 -69.52
C LEU A 319 -104.49 -157.33 -69.73
N GLU A 320 -104.44 -156.47 -68.69
CA GLU A 320 -103.40 -156.27 -67.65
C GLU A 320 -102.08 -155.64 -68.19
N GLU A 321 -101.36 -154.68 -67.54
CA GLU A 321 -101.59 -153.76 -66.40
C GLU A 321 -100.43 -152.71 -66.33
N ALA A 322 -100.40 -151.82 -65.32
CA ALA A 322 -99.21 -151.28 -64.60
C ALA A 322 -98.34 -150.05 -65.08
N HIS A 323 -98.55 -148.90 -64.38
CA HIS A 323 -97.54 -148.06 -63.63
C HIS A 323 -96.52 -147.06 -64.30
N ALA A 324 -95.76 -146.29 -63.48
CA ALA A 324 -95.17 -144.96 -63.82
C ALA A 324 -94.01 -144.36 -62.92
N ALA A 325 -93.25 -143.37 -63.46
CA ALA A 325 -92.55 -142.17 -62.86
C ALA A 325 -91.11 -142.18 -62.16
N ILE A 326 -90.44 -140.97 -62.05
CA ILE A 326 -89.48 -140.40 -60.98
C ILE A 326 -87.90 -140.10 -61.18
N VAL A 327 -87.43 -138.80 -61.14
CA VAL A 327 -86.30 -138.05 -60.36
C VAL A 327 -84.71 -137.86 -60.66
N ASN A 328 -84.12 -136.63 -60.40
CA ASN A 328 -82.73 -136.00 -60.05
C ASN A 328 -81.34 -136.16 -60.85
N GLU A 329 -80.11 -135.51 -60.68
CA GLU A 329 -79.34 -134.45 -59.86
C GLU A 329 -78.04 -133.85 -60.63
N LYS A 330 -76.86 -133.18 -60.25
CA LYS A 330 -75.99 -132.71 -59.07
C LYS A 330 -74.70 -131.77 -59.38
N GLU A 331 -74.16 -130.93 -58.43
CA GLU A 331 -72.75 -130.36 -58.04
C GLU A 331 -71.55 -129.91 -59.02
N ALA A 332 -70.36 -129.23 -58.72
CA ALA A 332 -69.76 -128.23 -57.72
C ALA A 332 -68.22 -127.74 -57.94
N ALA A 333 -67.65 -126.74 -57.16
CA ALA A 333 -66.18 -126.29 -56.90
C ALA A 333 -65.43 -125.16 -57.76
N LYS A 334 -64.23 -124.49 -57.53
CA LYS A 334 -63.07 -124.40 -56.52
C LYS A 334 -62.22 -123.02 -56.37
N LEU A 335 -60.84 -122.89 -56.35
CA LEU A 335 -59.98 -121.75 -55.78
C LEU A 335 -58.52 -121.39 -56.32
N ALA A 336 -58.01 -120.10 -56.31
CA ALA A 336 -56.55 -119.63 -56.14
C ALA A 336 -56.16 -118.06 -56.19
N ILE A 337 -55.27 -117.58 -55.27
CA ILE A 337 -54.31 -116.40 -55.03
C ILE A 337 -54.22 -115.02 -55.81
N GLU A 338 -54.05 -113.89 -55.05
CA GLU A 338 -53.17 -112.65 -55.20
C GLU A 338 -53.73 -111.16 -55.28
N GLN A 339 -52.96 -110.21 -54.69
CA GLN A 339 -52.91 -108.70 -54.77
C GLN A 339 -53.91 -107.79 -53.98
N ALA A 340 -53.57 -106.49 -53.83
CA ALA A 340 -54.11 -105.50 -52.84
C ALA A 340 -54.01 -104.02 -53.35
N PRO A 341 -54.39 -102.92 -52.63
CA PRO A 341 -55.14 -102.70 -51.36
C PRO A 341 -56.43 -101.83 -51.64
N PRO A 342 -56.70 -100.55 -51.20
CA PRO A 342 -56.53 -99.76 -49.94
C PRO A 342 -57.78 -98.93 -49.47
N LYS A 343 -57.60 -98.02 -48.46
CA LYS A 343 -58.22 -96.65 -48.26
C LYS A 343 -59.33 -96.45 -47.18
N ILE A 344 -59.38 -95.20 -46.63
CA ILE A 344 -60.47 -94.45 -45.92
C ILE A 344 -60.32 -94.18 -44.37
N VAL A 345 -59.97 -92.91 -44.01
CA VAL A 345 -60.55 -91.97 -42.97
C VAL A 345 -60.44 -92.35 -41.46
N GLU A 346 -60.34 -91.50 -40.40
CA GLU A 346 -60.78 -90.11 -40.06
C GLU A 346 -59.78 -89.29 -39.14
N VAL A 347 -60.23 -88.24 -38.42
CA VAL A 347 -59.47 -87.19 -37.64
C VAL A 347 -60.38 -86.57 -36.52
N PRO A 348 -59.96 -85.83 -35.43
CA PRO A 348 -59.06 -84.64 -35.38
C PRO A 348 -58.36 -84.30 -33.99
N VAL A 349 -58.05 -83.00 -33.70
CA VAL A 349 -57.92 -82.32 -32.34
C VAL A 349 -56.61 -82.54 -31.51
N ILE A 350 -55.95 -81.56 -30.84
CA ILE A 350 -55.99 -80.05 -30.84
C ILE A 350 -54.68 -79.42 -30.26
N ASP A 351 -54.46 -78.13 -30.55
CA ASP A 351 -53.55 -77.07 -30.02
C ASP A 351 -52.36 -77.34 -29.06
N ASN A 352 -51.23 -76.71 -29.36
CA ASN A 352 -50.21 -76.27 -28.39
C ASN A 352 -49.38 -75.09 -28.94
N ALA A 353 -49.79 -73.83 -28.68
CA ALA A 353 -49.14 -72.64 -29.28
C ALA A 353 -49.23 -71.32 -28.47
N LYS A 354 -49.73 -71.34 -27.22
CA LYS A 354 -50.00 -70.12 -26.42
C LYS A 354 -49.12 -69.91 -25.19
N LEU A 355 -48.20 -70.84 -24.91
CA LEU A 355 -47.41 -70.83 -23.67
C LEU A 355 -46.07 -70.06 -23.80
N GLU A 356 -45.51 -70.01 -25.01
CA GLU A 356 -44.21 -69.36 -25.26
C GLU A 356 -44.34 -67.83 -25.38
N GLU A 357 -45.39 -67.33 -26.02
CA GLU A 357 -45.63 -65.88 -26.19
C GLU A 357 -45.90 -65.16 -24.85
N LEU A 358 -46.46 -65.86 -23.85
CA LEU A 358 -46.65 -65.32 -22.50
C LEU A 358 -45.40 -65.44 -21.62
N THR A 359 -44.44 -66.31 -21.95
CA THR A 359 -43.19 -66.45 -21.16
C THR A 359 -42.08 -65.53 -21.65
N THR A 360 -42.12 -65.06 -22.91
CA THR A 360 -41.25 -63.96 -23.37
C THR A 360 -41.68 -62.61 -22.81
N GLN A 361 -42.98 -62.26 -22.90
CA GLN A 361 -43.48 -60.95 -22.45
C GLN A 361 -43.27 -60.69 -20.95
N ASN A 362 -43.39 -61.71 -20.09
CA ASN A 362 -43.08 -61.55 -18.67
C ASN A 362 -41.61 -61.21 -18.43
N LYS A 363 -40.70 -61.72 -19.27
CA LYS A 363 -39.26 -61.52 -19.12
C LYS A 363 -38.81 -60.13 -19.59
N GLU A 364 -39.39 -59.62 -20.68
CA GLU A 364 -39.20 -58.24 -21.11
C GLU A 364 -39.71 -57.25 -20.05
N LEU A 365 -40.84 -57.55 -19.38
CA LEU A 365 -41.37 -56.75 -18.28
C LEU A 365 -40.48 -56.79 -17.02
N GLU A 366 -39.86 -57.93 -16.69
CA GLU A 366 -38.87 -58.04 -15.61
C GLU A 366 -37.61 -57.21 -15.90
N ASP A 367 -37.09 -57.26 -17.13
CA ASP A 367 -35.95 -56.45 -17.57
C ASP A 367 -36.28 -54.95 -17.52
N GLU A 368 -37.44 -54.51 -18.01
CA GLU A 368 -37.87 -53.11 -17.88
C GLU A 368 -37.95 -52.67 -16.41
N LEU A 369 -38.56 -53.49 -15.53
CA LEU A 369 -38.63 -53.26 -14.09
C LEU A 369 -37.25 -53.10 -13.44
N SER A 370 -36.26 -53.87 -13.89
CA SER A 370 -34.89 -53.75 -13.39
C SER A 370 -34.27 -52.39 -13.75
N THR A 371 -34.45 -51.92 -14.99
CA THR A 371 -33.91 -50.62 -15.40
C THR A 371 -34.65 -49.45 -14.75
N PHE A 372 -35.94 -49.59 -14.43
CA PHE A 372 -36.69 -48.58 -13.69
C PHE A 372 -36.26 -48.50 -12.22
N LYS A 373 -35.96 -49.64 -11.57
CA LYS A 373 -35.38 -49.66 -10.21
C LYS A 373 -34.03 -48.96 -10.16
N GLN A 374 -33.11 -49.30 -11.07
CA GLN A 374 -31.81 -48.61 -11.15
C GLN A 374 -31.98 -47.11 -11.34
N LYS A 375 -32.87 -46.65 -12.22
CA LYS A 375 -33.16 -45.21 -12.42
C LYS A 375 -33.75 -44.53 -11.19
N ALA A 376 -34.45 -45.26 -10.31
CA ALA A 376 -34.95 -44.72 -9.03
C ALA A 376 -33.81 -44.54 -8.02
N GLU A 377 -33.00 -45.58 -7.80
CA GLU A 377 -31.80 -45.52 -6.95
C GLU A 377 -30.83 -44.42 -7.43
N ASP A 378 -30.67 -44.27 -8.75
CA ASP A 378 -29.85 -43.23 -9.38
C ASP A 378 -30.38 -41.81 -9.11
N LEU A 379 -31.68 -41.64 -8.85
CA LEU A 379 -32.29 -40.35 -8.51
C LEU A 379 -32.26 -40.08 -7.00
N GLU A 380 -32.47 -41.10 -6.17
CA GLU A 380 -32.34 -41.01 -4.71
C GLU A 380 -30.91 -40.65 -4.30
N ASN A 381 -29.90 -41.30 -4.90
CA ASN A 381 -28.48 -40.95 -4.68
C ASN A 381 -28.18 -39.48 -5.06
N LYS A 382 -28.71 -38.99 -6.18
CA LYS A 382 -28.54 -37.59 -6.60
C LYS A 382 -29.26 -36.60 -5.68
N LEU A 383 -30.43 -36.96 -5.13
CA LEU A 383 -31.12 -36.15 -4.13
C LEU A 383 -30.31 -36.04 -2.83
N ILE A 384 -29.74 -37.15 -2.35
CA ILE A 384 -28.85 -37.16 -1.17
C ILE A 384 -27.61 -36.30 -1.41
N GLU A 385 -27.00 -36.39 -2.59
CA GLU A 385 -25.82 -35.60 -2.96
C GLU A 385 -26.12 -34.09 -3.06
N PHE A 386 -27.24 -33.70 -3.67
CA PHE A 386 -27.69 -32.30 -3.68
C PHE A 386 -28.05 -31.78 -2.29
N GLN A 387 -28.67 -32.60 -1.44
CA GLN A 387 -29.03 -32.20 -0.08
C GLN A 387 -27.78 -31.97 0.77
N LYS A 388 -26.77 -32.85 0.66
CA LYS A 388 -25.46 -32.66 1.31
C LYS A 388 -24.75 -31.37 0.85
N GLN A 389 -24.77 -31.07 -0.46
CA GLN A 389 -24.22 -29.80 -0.97
C GLN A 389 -24.98 -28.57 -0.43
N SER A 390 -26.30 -28.68 -0.24
CA SER A 390 -27.11 -27.61 0.38
C SER A 390 -26.77 -27.40 1.86
N ASP A 391 -26.51 -28.48 2.59
CA ASP A 391 -26.13 -28.41 4.01
C ASP A 391 -24.70 -27.86 4.19
N GLU A 392 -23.76 -28.23 3.32
CA GLU A 392 -22.39 -27.68 3.29
C GLU A 392 -22.41 -26.16 2.98
N LEU A 393 -23.16 -25.72 1.97
CA LEU A 393 -23.37 -24.29 1.67
C LEU A 393 -24.04 -23.53 2.83
N SER A 394 -24.96 -24.17 3.54
CA SER A 394 -25.61 -23.60 4.72
C SER A 394 -24.60 -23.35 5.85
N GLN A 395 -23.73 -24.32 6.13
CA GLN A 395 -22.64 -24.17 7.12
C GLN A 395 -21.64 -23.08 6.73
N GLU A 396 -21.18 -23.04 5.46
CA GLU A 396 -20.28 -21.97 5.00
C GLU A 396 -20.93 -20.58 5.14
N THR A 397 -22.23 -20.46 4.88
CA THR A 397 -22.98 -19.20 5.02
C THR A 397 -23.09 -18.78 6.49
N GLN A 398 -23.34 -19.73 7.40
CA GLN A 398 -23.40 -19.49 8.85
C GLN A 398 -22.02 -19.09 9.40
N GLU A 399 -20.94 -19.71 8.93
CA GLU A 399 -19.56 -19.33 9.27
C GLU A 399 -19.16 -17.95 8.71
N GLN A 400 -19.70 -17.54 7.57
CA GLN A 400 -19.49 -16.19 7.05
C GLN A 400 -20.28 -15.15 7.85
N ALA A 401 -21.49 -15.49 8.31
CA ALA A 401 -22.30 -14.63 9.15
C ALA A 401 -21.64 -14.36 10.52
N SER A 402 -21.11 -15.38 11.20
CA SER A 402 -20.43 -15.20 12.50
C SER A 402 -19.20 -14.29 12.40
N LYS A 403 -18.37 -14.48 11.37
CA LYS A 403 -17.19 -13.65 11.08
C LYS A 403 -17.57 -12.19 10.76
N VAL A 404 -18.75 -11.94 10.19
CA VAL A 404 -19.26 -10.58 9.98
C VAL A 404 -19.66 -9.93 11.31
N THR A 405 -20.33 -10.64 12.23
CA THR A 405 -20.63 -10.11 13.58
C THR A 405 -19.38 -9.83 14.41
N GLU A 406 -18.37 -10.72 14.39
CA GLU A 406 -17.08 -10.47 15.07
C GLU A 406 -16.39 -9.19 14.55
N LEU A 407 -16.45 -8.95 13.23
CA LEU A 407 -15.91 -7.72 12.63
C LEU A 407 -16.72 -6.48 12.98
N GLN A 408 -18.05 -6.59 13.14
CA GLN A 408 -18.90 -5.49 13.61
C GLN A 408 -18.58 -5.12 15.06
N GLU A 409 -18.46 -6.09 15.97
CA GLU A 409 -18.05 -5.85 17.37
C GLU A 409 -16.63 -5.28 17.50
N LEU A 410 -15.75 -5.52 16.53
CA LEU A 410 -14.42 -4.90 16.48
C LEU A 410 -14.49 -3.45 15.98
N VAL A 411 -15.38 -3.14 15.03
CA VAL A 411 -15.60 -1.77 14.55
C VAL A 411 -16.24 -0.90 15.64
N GLU A 412 -17.33 -1.34 16.27
CA GLU A 412 -18.00 -0.56 17.33
C GLU A 412 -17.05 -0.24 18.50
N ARG A 413 -16.20 -1.20 18.87
CA ARG A 413 -15.17 -1.06 19.91
C ARG A 413 -14.07 -0.07 19.53
N LEU A 414 -13.70 0.00 18.25
CA LEU A 414 -12.78 1.01 17.72
C LEU A 414 -13.43 2.39 17.64
N GLU A 415 -14.70 2.49 17.29
CA GLU A 415 -15.45 3.75 17.29
C GLU A 415 -15.64 4.31 18.71
N ALA A 416 -15.95 3.46 19.68
CA ALA A 416 -15.97 3.84 21.10
C ALA A 416 -14.59 4.32 21.59
N SER A 417 -13.50 3.64 21.18
CA SER A 417 -12.13 4.07 21.48
C SER A 417 -11.79 5.43 20.86
N LEU A 418 -12.19 5.66 19.61
CA LEU A 418 -12.01 6.95 18.93
C LEU A 418 -12.81 8.09 19.59
N SER A 419 -14.04 7.82 20.04
CA SER A 419 -14.86 8.78 20.79
C SER A 419 -14.21 9.18 22.12
N ASN A 420 -13.64 8.22 22.85
CA ASN A 420 -12.85 8.48 24.06
C ASN A 420 -11.60 9.32 23.73
N MET A 421 -10.86 9.00 22.67
CA MET A 421 -9.70 9.81 22.24
C MET A 421 -10.08 11.22 21.79
N GLU A 422 -11.25 11.43 21.16
CA GLU A 422 -11.75 12.76 20.80
C GLU A 422 -12.16 13.58 22.03
N SER A 423 -12.85 12.98 23.00
CA SER A 423 -13.22 13.68 24.25
C SER A 423 -11.98 14.05 25.09
N GLU A 424 -10.97 13.19 25.20
CA GLU A 424 -9.67 13.54 25.81
C GLU A 424 -9.00 14.71 25.07
N ASN A 425 -9.02 14.70 23.73
CA ASN A 425 -8.52 15.82 22.91
C ASN A 425 -9.32 17.13 23.13
N GLN A 426 -10.62 17.06 23.42
CA GLN A 426 -11.43 18.23 23.76
C GLN A 426 -11.06 18.76 25.15
N VAL A 427 -10.89 17.90 26.16
CA VAL A 427 -10.45 18.28 27.52
C VAL A 427 -9.08 18.94 27.49
N LEU A 428 -8.10 18.35 26.77
CA LEU A 428 -6.76 18.94 26.62
C LEU A 428 -6.79 20.31 25.93
N ARG A 429 -7.71 20.53 24.97
CA ARG A 429 -7.92 21.85 24.35
C ARG A 429 -8.55 22.85 25.32
N GLN A 430 -9.55 22.44 26.10
CA GLN A 430 -10.16 23.28 27.13
C GLN A 430 -9.15 23.68 28.20
N GLN A 431 -8.33 22.74 28.70
CA GLN A 431 -7.21 23.04 29.61
C GLN A 431 -6.24 24.06 29.00
N SER A 432 -5.89 23.92 27.70
CA SER A 432 -5.00 24.89 27.03
C SER A 432 -5.61 26.29 26.92
N LEU A 433 -6.94 26.42 26.83
CA LEU A 433 -7.65 27.70 26.83
C LEU A 433 -7.70 28.32 28.23
N VAL A 434 -7.96 27.52 29.27
CA VAL A 434 -7.94 27.99 30.67
C VAL A 434 -6.55 28.48 31.09
N VAL A 435 -5.49 27.79 30.66
CA VAL A 435 -4.10 28.24 30.84
C VAL A 435 -3.84 29.56 30.09
N ALA A 436 -4.38 29.73 28.88
CA ALA A 436 -4.22 30.98 28.13
C ALA A 436 -4.93 32.18 28.81
N SER A 437 -6.15 32.01 29.34
CA SER A 437 -6.81 33.06 30.12
C SER A 437 -6.06 33.38 31.43
N ALA A 438 -5.49 32.37 32.09
CA ALA A 438 -4.68 32.58 33.29
C ALA A 438 -3.36 33.34 33.00
N ASP A 439 -2.84 33.29 31.78
CA ASP A 439 -1.70 34.12 31.36
C ASP A 439 -2.12 35.54 30.95
N GLU A 440 -3.33 35.75 30.39
CA GLU A 440 -3.86 37.11 30.21
C GLU A 440 -4.05 37.85 31.54
N ASP A 441 -4.57 37.18 32.57
CA ASP A 441 -4.80 37.84 33.87
C ASP A 441 -3.48 38.14 34.60
N LYS A 442 -2.44 37.32 34.40
CA LYS A 442 -1.06 37.68 34.80
C LYS A 442 -0.53 38.87 34.00
N SER A 443 -0.80 38.95 32.70
CA SER A 443 -0.41 40.12 31.89
C SER A 443 -1.09 41.40 32.38
N LYS A 444 -2.38 41.37 32.71
CA LYS A 444 -3.11 42.50 33.32
C LYS A 444 -2.53 42.89 34.69
N GLN A 445 -2.10 41.92 35.50
CA GLN A 445 -1.39 42.18 36.75
C GLN A 445 -0.01 42.80 36.52
N ILE A 446 0.73 42.39 35.49
CA ILE A 446 2.02 42.99 35.11
C ILE A 446 1.80 44.43 34.64
N GLU A 447 0.83 44.71 33.76
CA GLU A 447 0.48 46.07 33.33
C GLU A 447 0.03 46.95 34.52
N SER A 448 -0.68 46.37 35.51
CA SER A 448 -1.03 47.05 36.76
C SER A 448 0.17 47.33 37.68
N LEU A 449 1.23 46.53 37.61
CA LEU A 449 2.48 46.77 38.34
C LEU A 449 3.39 47.75 37.59
N GLU A 450 3.50 47.66 36.27
CA GLU A 450 4.26 48.58 35.43
C GLU A 450 3.67 50.01 35.49
N SER A 451 2.33 50.14 35.48
CA SER A 451 1.68 51.44 35.71
C SER A 451 1.88 51.99 37.13
N LYS A 452 1.93 51.14 38.16
CA LYS A 452 2.28 51.54 39.53
C LYS A 452 3.74 51.98 39.66
N ILE A 453 4.65 51.27 38.99
CA ILE A 453 6.06 51.64 38.90
C ILE A 453 6.18 53.00 38.21
N ALA A 454 5.52 53.21 37.07
CA ALA A 454 5.52 54.50 36.38
C ALA A 454 4.94 55.64 37.24
N THR A 455 3.89 55.40 38.05
CA THR A 455 3.42 56.42 39.01
C THR A 455 4.44 56.71 40.10
N LEU A 456 5.09 55.68 40.67
CA LEU A 456 6.12 55.85 41.70
C LEU A 456 7.39 56.52 41.14
N GLU A 457 7.78 56.22 39.90
CA GLU A 457 8.86 56.90 39.19
C GLU A 457 8.51 58.37 38.94
N SER A 458 7.27 58.68 38.54
CA SER A 458 6.80 60.07 38.41
C SER A 458 6.70 60.81 39.75
N GLU A 459 6.39 60.10 40.84
CA GLU A 459 6.35 60.64 42.21
C GLU A 459 7.77 60.89 42.74
N ILE A 460 8.73 60.02 42.39
CA ILE A 460 10.17 60.22 42.64
C ILE A 460 10.71 61.39 41.81
N GLU A 461 10.31 61.56 40.54
CA GLU A 461 10.65 62.76 39.76
C GLU A 461 9.99 64.03 40.34
N LEU A 462 8.78 63.94 40.90
CA LEU A 462 8.14 65.04 41.64
C LEU A 462 8.87 65.36 42.95
N LEU A 463 9.37 64.37 43.69
CA LEU A 463 10.18 64.58 44.89
C LEU A 463 11.58 65.14 44.56
N HIS A 464 12.19 64.71 43.44
CA HIS A 464 13.45 65.29 42.96
C HIS A 464 13.27 66.72 42.41
N SER A 465 12.16 67.03 41.73
CA SER A 465 11.90 68.41 41.26
C SER A 465 11.43 69.34 42.39
N ASN A 466 10.67 68.85 43.37
CA ASN A 466 10.34 69.61 44.57
C ASN A 466 11.58 69.86 45.46
N SER A 467 12.50 68.89 45.58
CA SER A 467 13.77 69.14 46.30
C SER A 467 14.69 70.10 45.52
N ALA A 468 14.71 70.05 44.17
CA ALA A 468 15.40 71.05 43.36
C ALA A 468 14.81 72.47 43.53
N LEU A 469 13.49 72.61 43.65
CA LEU A 469 12.83 73.90 43.90
C LEU A 469 13.02 74.39 45.36
N ALA A 470 13.17 73.50 46.33
CA ALA A 470 13.48 73.86 47.72
C ALA A 470 14.93 74.34 47.91
N ILE A 471 15.87 73.95 47.04
CA ILE A 471 17.30 74.26 47.17
C ILE A 471 17.69 75.63 46.59
N GLN A 472 16.81 76.31 45.83
CA GLN A 472 17.10 77.63 45.28
C GLN A 472 16.64 78.81 46.18
N ALA A 473 16.61 78.60 47.50
CA ALA A 473 16.43 79.66 48.49
C ALA A 473 17.35 79.51 49.72
N VAL A 474 18.22 80.52 49.91
CA VAL A 474 18.74 80.97 51.23
C VAL A 474 19.73 80.04 51.99
N VAL A 475 21.02 80.34 51.78
CA VAL A 475 22.07 80.55 52.81
C VAL A 475 22.71 79.34 53.55
N THR A 476 24.04 79.42 53.64
CA THR A 476 25.03 78.61 54.39
C THR A 476 25.29 79.18 55.80
N PRO A 477 26.06 78.57 56.75
CA PRO A 477 26.74 77.25 56.84
C PRO A 477 26.53 76.56 58.23
N GLU A 478 27.44 75.63 58.65
CA GLU A 478 27.73 75.21 60.07
C GLU A 478 26.66 74.39 60.85
N MET A 479 26.92 73.61 61.93
CA MET A 479 28.13 73.09 62.65
C MET A 479 27.95 71.59 63.08
N ASN A 480 29.06 70.88 63.40
CA ASN A 480 29.28 69.68 64.27
C ASN A 480 28.11 69.21 65.20
N GLN A 481 27.93 67.93 65.61
CA GLN A 481 28.79 66.72 65.69
C GLN A 481 27.90 65.50 66.13
N THR A 482 28.25 64.19 66.14
CA THR A 482 29.37 63.34 65.67
C THR A 482 28.84 61.89 65.51
N THR A 483 29.35 61.06 64.58
CA THR A 483 29.56 59.60 64.80
C THR A 483 30.44 58.93 63.74
N VAL A 484 31.44 58.18 64.22
CA VAL A 484 32.06 56.95 63.66
C VAL A 484 32.18 56.79 62.13
N ILE A 485 33.40 56.95 61.63
CA ILE A 485 33.95 56.10 60.56
C ILE A 485 35.33 55.63 61.03
N GLU A 486 35.50 54.32 61.23
CA GLU A 486 36.76 53.63 60.96
C GLU A 486 36.45 52.16 60.64
N GLU A 487 37.30 51.51 59.87
CA GLU A 487 37.01 50.25 59.17
C GLU A 487 37.31 49.01 60.02
N PHE A 488 36.63 47.89 59.77
CA PHE A 488 37.24 46.58 60.00
C PHE A 488 36.81 45.52 58.96
N ASP A 489 37.81 44.81 58.46
CA ASP A 489 37.78 43.76 57.44
C ASP A 489 38.06 42.37 58.08
N LYS A 490 38.13 41.31 57.26
CA LYS A 490 38.61 39.92 57.51
C LYS A 490 37.54 38.94 57.95
N GLY A 491 37.67 37.64 57.68
CA GLY A 491 38.69 36.87 56.93
C GLY A 491 38.09 35.50 56.56
N HIS A 492 38.71 34.56 55.85
CA HIS A 492 40.11 34.23 55.54
C HIS A 492 40.12 33.41 54.21
N GLN A 493 41.23 32.97 53.59
CA GLN A 493 42.63 32.86 54.01
C GLN A 493 43.57 32.89 52.79
N LEU A 494 44.62 33.71 52.84
CA LEU A 494 45.90 33.51 52.15
C LEU A 494 46.92 34.43 52.83
N GLU A 495 48.03 33.88 53.32
CA GLU A 495 49.09 34.66 53.98
C GLU A 495 50.36 34.69 53.12
N GLU A 496 50.97 35.86 53.00
CA GLU A 496 52.37 36.02 52.60
C GLU A 496 53.22 36.38 53.81
N VAL A 497 54.43 35.82 53.92
CA VAL A 497 55.46 36.34 54.83
C VAL A 497 56.82 36.46 54.12
N LYS A 498 57.06 37.68 53.62
CA LYS A 498 58.32 38.46 53.57
C LYS A 498 59.63 37.82 53.06
N THR A 499 60.24 38.56 52.14
CA THR A 499 61.62 38.43 51.64
C THR A 499 62.68 39.00 52.59
N VAL A 500 63.86 38.36 52.65
CA VAL A 500 65.19 39.01 52.81
C VAL A 500 66.21 38.26 51.94
N ASN A 501 67.24 38.95 51.43
CA ASN A 501 68.31 38.37 50.60
C ASN A 501 69.38 37.63 51.42
N GLU A 502 70.00 36.60 50.84
CA GLU A 502 71.46 36.43 50.91
C GLU A 502 72.01 35.59 49.73
N GLN A 503 73.31 35.71 49.42
CA GLN A 503 73.98 34.99 48.32
C GLN A 503 75.19 34.19 48.85
N VAL A 504 75.17 32.86 48.78
CA VAL A 504 76.39 32.03 48.99
C VAL A 504 76.46 30.82 48.03
N VAL A 505 77.54 30.84 47.24
CA VAL A 505 78.35 29.75 46.62
C VAL A 505 77.92 28.27 46.80
N VAL A 506 77.96 27.48 45.70
CA VAL A 506 77.55 26.04 45.66
C VAL A 506 78.58 25.14 44.93
N PRO A 507 79.21 24.18 45.62
CA PRO A 507 79.45 22.82 45.09
C PRO A 507 79.44 21.70 46.18
N PRO A 508 79.71 20.40 45.90
CA PRO A 508 79.15 19.50 44.86
C PRO A 508 78.75 18.09 45.43
N VAL A 509 78.43 17.12 44.54
CA VAL A 509 78.34 15.64 44.78
C VAL A 509 77.04 15.18 45.53
N LYS A 510 76.38 14.02 45.29
CA LYS A 510 76.63 12.78 44.50
C LYS A 510 75.38 12.30 43.71
N ASN A 511 75.26 10.99 43.43
CA ASN A 511 74.21 10.32 42.62
C ASN A 511 73.36 9.34 43.46
N LEU A 512 72.07 9.10 43.09
CA LEU A 512 71.60 7.77 42.60
C LEU A 512 70.13 7.73 42.07
N SER A 513 69.99 7.41 40.78
CA SER A 513 68.90 6.63 40.12
C SER A 513 67.40 6.74 40.47
N LYS A 514 66.59 6.89 39.40
CA LYS A 514 65.18 6.45 39.23
C LYS A 514 64.05 7.22 39.95
N GLN A 515 63.80 8.46 39.49
CA GLN A 515 62.43 8.85 39.14
C GLN A 515 62.41 9.24 37.65
N LYS A 516 61.47 8.68 36.87
CA LYS A 516 61.11 9.20 35.54
C LYS A 516 60.44 10.57 35.71
N SER A 517 60.60 11.49 34.77
CA SER A 517 59.89 12.76 34.88
C SER A 517 58.37 12.52 34.83
N LEU A 518 57.61 13.40 35.49
CA LEU A 518 56.15 13.27 35.56
C LEU A 518 55.52 13.34 34.15
N THR A 519 56.15 14.12 33.26
CA THR A 519 55.91 14.19 31.81
C THR A 519 56.17 12.88 31.06
N ASP A 520 57.27 12.17 31.32
CA ASP A 520 57.53 10.86 30.67
C ASP A 520 56.43 9.87 31.01
N ARG A 521 56.02 9.84 32.28
CA ARG A 521 54.95 8.95 32.77
C ARG A 521 53.59 9.29 32.17
N GLN A 522 53.31 10.57 31.90
CA GLN A 522 52.11 10.99 31.16
C GLN A 522 52.19 10.57 29.69
N GLN A 523 53.35 10.70 29.05
CA GLN A 523 53.54 10.30 27.66
C GLN A 523 53.41 8.77 27.48
N GLU A 524 53.99 7.96 28.35
CA GLU A 524 53.83 6.49 28.34
C GLU A 524 52.35 6.09 28.55
N ASN A 525 51.61 6.78 29.42
CA ASN A 525 50.17 6.57 29.60
C ASN A 525 49.35 6.94 28.34
N HIS A 526 49.71 8.03 27.65
CA HIS A 526 49.09 8.39 26.36
C HIS A 526 49.37 7.34 25.28
N ASP A 527 50.60 6.80 25.25
CA ASP A 527 51.03 5.83 24.25
C ASP A 527 50.40 4.45 24.49
N ALA A 528 50.22 4.04 25.75
CA ALA A 528 49.45 2.86 26.12
C ALA A 528 47.94 2.99 25.77
N LEU A 529 47.35 4.18 25.92
CA LEU A 529 45.98 4.44 25.49
C LEU A 529 45.84 4.34 23.95
N ILE A 530 46.78 4.92 23.21
CA ILE A 530 46.80 4.86 21.75
C ILE A 530 46.97 3.42 21.26
N LYS A 531 47.83 2.62 21.92
CA LYS A 531 48.01 1.20 21.61
C LYS A 531 46.73 0.38 21.82
N SER A 532 46.10 0.52 22.99
CA SER A 532 44.85 -0.19 23.30
C SER A 532 43.66 0.21 22.42
N MET A 533 43.61 1.46 21.93
CA MET A 533 42.61 1.88 20.93
C MET A 533 42.69 1.11 19.60
N VAL A 534 43.87 0.63 19.21
CA VAL A 534 44.10 -0.07 17.94
C VAL A 534 43.98 -1.59 18.10
N GLU A 535 44.47 -2.12 19.23
CA GLU A 535 44.56 -3.56 19.49
C GLU A 535 43.24 -4.16 20.06
N ASP A 536 42.58 -3.52 21.03
CA ASP A 536 41.39 -4.07 21.68
C ASP A 536 40.08 -3.64 21.00
N ARG A 537 39.76 -4.29 19.87
CA ARG A 537 38.48 -4.13 19.13
C ARG A 537 37.27 -4.80 19.82
N ARG A 538 37.20 -4.74 21.16
CA ARG A 538 36.16 -5.39 21.98
C ARG A 538 34.93 -4.53 22.18
N PHE A 539 33.79 -5.18 22.38
CA PHE A 539 32.53 -4.57 22.78
C PHE A 539 32.14 -5.04 24.18
N ASP A 540 31.60 -4.12 24.98
CA ASP A 540 31.20 -4.30 26.37
C ASP A 540 29.83 -3.63 26.56
N ASP A 541 28.83 -4.35 27.09
CA ASP A 541 27.42 -3.92 27.16
C ASP A 541 26.89 -3.16 25.93
N LYS A 542 27.10 -3.76 24.74
CA LYS A 542 26.68 -3.22 23.42
C LYS A 542 27.34 -1.86 23.06
N LYS A 543 28.42 -1.47 23.75
CA LYS A 543 29.21 -0.25 23.52
C LYS A 543 30.65 -0.63 23.15
N SER A 544 31.36 0.24 22.43
CA SER A 544 32.79 0.03 22.16
C SER A 544 33.61 0.17 23.44
N ALA A 545 34.37 -0.88 23.81
CA ALA A 545 35.21 -0.86 25.00
C ALA A 545 36.31 0.22 24.87
N ALA A 546 36.92 0.34 23.69
CA ALA A 546 37.90 1.40 23.39
C ALA A 546 37.30 2.81 23.58
N ALA A 547 36.06 3.06 23.16
CA ALA A 547 35.40 4.35 23.39
C ALA A 547 35.19 4.64 24.89
N CYS A 548 34.79 3.62 25.68
CA CYS A 548 34.63 3.73 27.12
C CYS A 548 35.95 3.95 27.86
N ILE A 549 37.03 3.27 27.44
CA ILE A 549 38.38 3.43 28.01
C ILE A 549 38.90 4.85 27.73
N VAL A 550 38.88 5.30 26.46
CA VAL A 550 39.29 6.66 26.07
C VAL A 550 38.53 7.73 26.85
N TYR A 551 37.21 7.60 26.96
CA TYR A 551 36.39 8.53 27.74
C TYR A 551 36.77 8.55 29.23
N LYS A 552 36.95 7.38 29.86
CA LYS A 552 37.38 7.28 31.28
C LYS A 552 38.77 7.87 31.51
N SER A 553 39.73 7.62 30.61
CA SER A 553 41.08 8.18 30.69
C SER A 553 41.08 9.71 30.56
N LEU A 554 40.35 10.27 29.59
CA LEU A 554 40.23 11.72 29.40
C LEU A 554 39.54 12.42 30.59
N LEU A 555 38.58 11.75 31.23
CA LEU A 555 37.95 12.23 32.46
C LEU A 555 38.95 12.22 33.63
N HIS A 556 39.63 11.09 33.85
CA HIS A 556 40.63 10.94 34.93
C HIS A 556 41.80 11.94 34.79
N TRP A 557 42.27 12.20 33.57
CA TRP A 557 43.30 13.22 33.29
C TRP A 557 42.75 14.65 33.17
N HIS A 558 41.49 14.91 33.58
CA HIS A 558 40.83 16.23 33.59
C HIS A 558 40.97 17.00 32.26
N SER A 559 41.10 16.26 31.14
CA SER A 559 41.56 16.82 29.86
C SER A 559 40.54 17.73 29.19
N PHE A 560 39.31 17.78 29.70
CA PHE A 560 38.23 18.66 29.23
C PHE A 560 38.29 20.08 29.82
N GLU A 561 38.96 20.25 30.97
CA GLU A 561 39.11 21.50 31.72
C GLU A 561 40.46 22.19 31.46
N ALA A 562 41.41 21.46 30.87
CA ALA A 562 42.74 21.95 30.54
C ALA A 562 42.74 22.88 29.31
N GLU A 563 43.47 23.98 29.40
CA GLU A 563 43.50 25.02 28.35
C GLU A 563 44.33 24.64 27.12
N LYS A 564 45.29 23.71 27.30
CA LYS A 564 46.16 23.18 26.24
C LYS A 564 46.35 21.67 26.48
N THR A 565 45.97 20.83 25.52
CA THR A 565 46.25 19.39 25.54
C THR A 565 46.56 18.90 24.13
N ASN A 566 47.47 17.94 23.99
CA ASN A 566 47.81 17.29 22.72
C ASN A 566 47.05 15.97 22.50
N ILE A 567 46.55 15.34 23.57
CA ILE A 567 45.91 14.01 23.55
C ILE A 567 44.70 13.95 22.60
N PHE A 568 43.91 15.02 22.51
CA PHE A 568 42.79 15.11 21.57
C PHE A 568 43.23 15.01 20.11
N ASP A 569 44.27 15.77 19.71
CA ASP A 569 44.77 15.75 18.34
C ASP A 569 45.47 14.41 18.02
N ARG A 570 46.12 13.77 18.99
CA ARG A 570 46.66 12.40 18.84
C ARG A 570 45.57 11.35 18.62
N ILE A 571 44.51 11.37 19.42
CA ILE A 571 43.34 10.48 19.26
C ILE A 571 42.67 10.70 17.89
N ILE A 572 42.51 11.96 17.46
CA ILE A 572 41.97 12.30 16.13
C ILE A 572 42.89 11.80 15.01
N GLN A 573 44.21 11.87 15.15
CA GLN A 573 45.15 11.37 14.14
C GLN A 573 45.11 9.84 13.98
N ILE A 574 44.90 9.10 15.07
CA ILE A 574 44.70 7.64 15.02
C ILE A 574 43.36 7.28 14.35
N ILE A 575 42.27 7.96 14.73
CA ILE A 575 40.96 7.78 14.08
C ILE A 575 41.06 8.12 12.58
N ARG A 576 41.85 9.13 12.20
CA ARG A 576 42.11 9.48 10.80
C ARG A 576 42.82 8.34 10.06
N SER A 577 43.98 7.90 10.52
CA SER A 577 44.76 6.87 9.83
C SER A 577 44.04 5.52 9.75
N SER A 578 43.36 5.11 10.83
CA SER A 578 42.58 3.87 10.85
C SER A 578 41.27 3.92 10.03
N VAL A 579 40.77 5.10 9.67
CA VAL A 579 39.63 5.25 8.74
C VAL A 579 40.10 5.39 7.29
N GLU A 580 41.29 5.94 7.05
CA GLU A 580 41.86 6.14 5.71
C GLU A 580 42.57 4.88 5.18
N GLY A 581 43.03 3.98 6.07
CA GLY A 581 43.54 2.65 5.72
C GLY A 581 42.52 1.50 5.84
N ALA A 582 41.23 1.78 6.05
CA ALA A 582 40.21 0.74 6.23
C ALA A 582 39.68 0.19 4.90
N GLU A 583 40.24 -0.92 4.44
CA GLU A 583 39.74 -1.65 3.26
C GLU A 583 38.43 -2.41 3.55
N SER A 584 38.20 -2.82 4.80
CA SER A 584 37.04 -3.64 5.17
C SER A 584 35.83 -2.82 5.64
N SER A 585 34.63 -3.19 5.15
CA SER A 585 33.35 -2.63 5.62
C SER A 585 33.10 -2.90 7.12
N GLY A 586 33.75 -3.94 7.69
CA GLY A 586 33.73 -4.23 9.12
C GLY A 586 34.49 -3.21 9.95
N GLU A 587 35.68 -2.77 9.52
CA GLU A 587 36.47 -1.76 10.24
C GLU A 587 35.82 -0.38 10.21
N LEU A 588 35.24 0.00 9.06
CA LEU A 588 34.45 1.22 8.98
C LEU A 588 33.23 1.16 9.94
N ALA A 589 32.57 0.01 10.07
CA ALA A 589 31.48 -0.17 11.03
C ALA A 589 31.96 -0.13 12.50
N TYR A 590 33.11 -0.74 12.83
CA TYR A 590 33.75 -0.65 14.14
C TYR A 590 34.09 0.80 14.52
N TRP A 591 34.74 1.55 13.62
CA TRP A 591 35.10 2.95 13.86
C TRP A 591 33.87 3.87 13.90
N LEU A 592 32.83 3.60 13.11
CA LEU A 592 31.54 4.29 13.21
C LEU A 592 30.91 4.10 14.60
N SER A 593 30.92 2.85 15.11
CA SER A 593 30.41 2.51 16.44
C SER A 593 31.24 3.16 17.55
N THR A 594 32.57 3.03 17.50
CA THR A 594 33.51 3.61 18.47
C THR A 594 33.45 5.14 18.51
N THR A 595 33.46 5.83 17.36
CA THR A 595 33.42 7.30 17.31
C THR A 595 32.05 7.86 17.70
N SER A 596 30.94 7.21 17.32
CA SER A 596 29.60 7.61 17.78
C SER A 596 29.38 7.35 19.27
N THR A 597 29.90 6.25 19.83
CA THR A 597 29.89 5.99 21.28
C THR A 597 30.66 7.05 22.06
N LEU A 598 31.88 7.39 21.62
CA LEU A 598 32.69 8.43 22.26
C LEU A 598 32.01 9.80 22.18
N LEU A 599 31.43 10.15 21.02
CA LEU A 599 30.68 11.40 20.82
C LEU A 599 29.40 11.47 21.68
N TYR A 600 28.74 10.34 21.93
CA TYR A 600 27.58 10.24 22.83
C TYR A 600 27.99 10.56 24.29
N LEU A 601 29.06 9.94 24.78
CA LEU A 601 29.57 10.18 26.14
C LEU A 601 29.97 11.65 26.34
N LEU A 602 30.71 12.24 25.39
CA LEU A 602 31.10 13.66 25.37
C LEU A 602 29.92 14.65 25.21
N GLN A 603 28.76 14.18 24.75
CA GLN A 603 27.54 15.00 24.69
C GLN A 603 26.75 15.01 26.00
N ASN A 604 27.01 14.06 26.91
CA ASN A 604 26.34 14.00 28.21
C ASN A 604 27.15 14.65 29.35
N THR A 605 28.47 14.78 29.25
CA THR A 605 29.30 15.48 30.26
C THR A 605 29.51 16.97 30.04
N LEU A 606 29.82 17.37 28.80
CA LEU A 606 30.31 18.72 28.51
C LEU A 606 29.16 19.75 28.53
N LYS A 607 29.17 20.63 29.55
CA LYS A 607 28.19 21.72 29.69
C LYS A 607 28.30 22.68 28.51
N ALA A 608 27.21 22.88 27.77
CA ALA A 608 27.19 23.84 26.66
C ALA A 608 26.99 25.26 27.21
N SER A 609 27.97 26.14 27.01
CA SER A 609 27.94 27.54 27.44
C SER A 609 26.91 28.35 26.65
N SER A 610 25.63 28.23 27.01
CA SER A 610 24.50 28.84 26.30
C SER A 610 23.43 29.41 27.25
N SER A 611 23.87 30.13 28.29
CA SER A 611 23.03 30.64 29.38
C SER A 611 22.76 32.16 29.30
N LEU A 612 22.30 32.66 28.15
CA LEU A 612 21.65 33.99 28.11
C LEU A 612 20.66 34.15 26.93
N SER A 613 19.45 33.59 27.06
CA SER A 613 18.27 33.95 26.25
C SER A 613 16.98 33.36 26.82
N LYS A 614 16.21 34.13 27.61
CA LYS A 614 14.78 33.80 27.83
C LYS A 614 14.05 34.02 26.49
N GLY A 615 13.39 32.99 25.94
CA GLY A 615 12.72 33.15 24.64
C GLY A 615 12.08 31.90 24.05
N THR A 616 10.85 31.60 24.48
CA THR A 616 9.77 30.88 23.77
C THR A 616 10.12 29.69 22.85
N ASN A 617 9.56 28.52 23.17
CA ASN A 617 9.47 27.38 22.26
C ASN A 617 8.77 27.74 20.93
N ARG A 618 9.47 27.61 19.80
CA ARG A 618 8.84 27.28 18.50
C ARG A 618 9.84 26.61 17.55
N SER A 619 9.55 25.34 17.24
CA SER A 619 10.37 24.52 16.34
C SER A 619 10.50 25.17 14.95
N ARG A 620 11.74 25.31 14.47
CA ARG A 620 12.03 25.58 13.06
C ARG A 620 13.20 24.73 12.60
N THR A 621 13.01 24.06 11.47
CA THR A 621 13.92 23.04 10.92
C THR A 621 15.22 23.64 10.36
N THR A 622 16.19 23.91 11.22
CA THR A 622 17.61 23.95 10.84
C THR A 622 18.17 22.54 10.70
N THR A 623 19.13 22.38 9.80
CA THR A 623 19.90 21.15 9.60
C THR A 623 21.01 21.03 10.66
N GLY A 624 20.62 20.89 11.92
CA GLY A 624 21.54 20.44 12.96
C GLY A 624 22.14 19.07 12.60
N SER A 625 23.41 18.86 12.97
CA SER A 625 24.14 17.61 12.71
C SER A 625 23.36 16.39 13.19
N LEU A 626 23.58 15.26 12.50
CA LEU A 626 22.91 13.99 12.75
C LEU A 626 22.88 13.60 14.23
N PHE A 627 24.00 13.80 14.92
CA PHE A 627 24.24 13.29 16.26
C PHE A 627 23.53 14.11 17.34
N SER A 628 23.24 15.40 17.11
CA SER A 628 22.50 16.23 18.06
C SER A 628 21.04 15.79 18.26
N ARG A 629 20.42 15.17 17.25
CA ARG A 629 19.05 14.61 17.37
C ARG A 629 19.03 13.21 17.96
N MET A 630 20.10 12.45 17.76
CA MET A 630 20.25 11.08 18.23
C MET A 630 20.21 10.98 19.76
N VAL A 631 20.81 11.94 20.46
CA VAL A 631 20.83 12.00 21.93
C VAL A 631 19.47 12.41 22.52
N GLN A 632 18.69 13.25 21.84
CA GLN A 632 17.36 13.67 22.33
C GLN A 632 16.39 12.49 22.42
N SER A 633 16.42 11.58 21.44
CA SER A 633 15.55 10.40 21.42
C SER A 633 15.95 9.29 22.41
N ALA A 634 17.12 9.38 23.05
CA ALA A 634 17.61 8.43 24.04
C ALA A 634 17.32 8.87 25.49
N ARG A 635 16.83 10.10 25.70
CA ARG A 635 16.44 10.63 27.02
C ARG A 635 14.98 10.37 27.39
N THR A 636 14.25 9.65 26.55
CA THR A 636 12.78 9.44 26.64
C THR A 636 12.40 7.95 26.64
N SER A 637 13.30 7.06 27.06
CA SER A 637 13.08 5.60 27.07
C SER A 637 13.35 4.94 28.44
N SER A 638 13.07 5.67 29.52
CA SER A 638 13.00 5.15 30.89
C SER A 638 11.59 5.43 31.42
N GLY A 639 10.64 4.53 31.11
CA GLY A 639 9.21 4.86 31.23
C GLY A 639 8.25 3.66 31.12
N LEU A 640 8.69 2.47 31.52
CA LEU A 640 7.77 1.37 31.85
C LEU A 640 8.46 0.44 32.85
N GLY A 641 7.93 0.35 34.06
CA GLY A 641 8.47 -0.45 35.16
C GLY A 641 7.38 -0.65 36.20
N ILE A 642 7.02 -1.90 36.46
CA ILE A 642 5.86 -2.27 37.28
C ILE A 642 6.17 -2.01 38.75
N ALA A 643 5.26 -1.34 39.46
CA ALA A 643 5.36 -1.18 40.90
C ALA A 643 5.05 -2.50 41.61
N SER A 644 6.03 -3.03 42.34
CA SER A 644 5.87 -4.07 43.35
C SER A 644 6.79 -3.76 44.53
N GLY A 645 6.39 -4.17 45.74
CA GLY A 645 6.90 -3.60 46.99
C GLY A 645 8.09 -4.33 47.62
N TYR A 646 8.74 -3.60 48.53
CA TYR A 646 9.42 -4.09 49.73
C TYR A 646 10.56 -5.12 49.57
N SER A 647 11.82 -4.65 49.67
CA SER A 647 12.81 -5.09 50.68
C SER A 647 14.25 -4.67 50.31
N GLY A 648 15.12 -4.54 51.31
CA GLY A 648 16.51 -5.02 51.21
C GLY A 648 17.57 -4.05 50.68
N MET A 649 18.55 -3.75 51.54
CA MET A 649 19.83 -3.13 51.18
C MET A 649 20.63 -4.00 50.18
N VAL A 650 21.33 -3.37 49.23
CA VAL A 650 22.82 -3.27 49.21
C VAL A 650 23.28 -2.45 47.98
N GLY A 651 24.26 -1.58 48.20
CA GLY A 651 24.53 -0.41 47.36
C GLY A 651 25.09 -0.60 45.96
N ARG A 652 25.01 0.49 45.18
CA ARG A 652 26.16 1.04 44.43
C ARG A 652 26.08 2.58 44.41
N PRO A 653 27.19 3.29 44.17
CA PRO A 653 27.32 4.68 44.61
C PRO A 653 26.65 5.69 43.67
N ASP A 654 26.05 6.70 44.27
CA ASP A 654 25.77 7.96 43.61
C ASP A 654 27.09 8.55 43.09
N THR A 655 27.14 8.81 41.79
CA THR A 655 28.17 9.65 41.19
C THR A 655 27.45 10.69 40.36
N ASP A 656 26.92 11.70 41.05
CA ASP A 656 26.37 12.89 40.41
C ASP A 656 27.45 13.48 39.49
N ALA A 657 27.25 13.30 38.19
CA ALA A 657 28.21 13.70 37.17
C ALA A 657 28.16 15.22 37.01
N SER A 658 28.86 15.92 37.90
CA SER A 658 29.07 17.37 37.84
C SER A 658 29.40 17.78 36.40
N MET A 659 28.58 18.67 35.84
CA MET A 659 28.67 19.04 34.42
C MET A 659 29.92 19.88 34.16
N VAL A 660 30.99 19.22 33.73
CA VAL A 660 32.30 19.80 33.42
C VAL A 660 32.20 21.02 32.48
N GLU A 661 32.86 22.11 32.86
CA GLU A 661 32.98 23.31 32.02
C GLU A 661 34.06 23.12 30.95
N ALA A 662 33.60 22.82 29.74
CA ALA A 662 34.46 22.45 28.62
C ALA A 662 35.26 23.64 28.06
N LYS A 663 36.59 23.63 28.24
CA LYS A 663 37.48 24.60 27.56
C LYS A 663 37.51 24.38 26.05
N TYR A 664 38.03 25.37 25.32
CA TYR A 664 38.09 25.39 23.85
C TYR A 664 38.64 24.11 23.18
N PRO A 665 39.72 23.45 23.68
CA PRO A 665 40.22 22.21 23.09
C PRO A 665 39.17 21.08 23.07
N ALA A 666 38.40 20.92 24.15
CA ALA A 666 37.36 19.90 24.26
C ALA A 666 36.18 20.16 23.30
N LEU A 667 35.78 21.43 23.14
CA LEU A 667 34.77 21.83 22.16
C LEU A 667 35.24 21.57 20.72
N ARG A 668 36.51 21.83 20.41
CA ARG A 668 37.13 21.52 19.10
C ARG A 668 37.21 20.01 18.85
N PHE A 669 37.59 19.21 19.84
CA PHE A 669 37.60 17.75 19.78
C PHE A 669 36.20 17.17 19.47
N LYS A 670 35.16 17.69 20.15
CA LYS A 670 33.75 17.34 19.90
C LYS A 670 33.30 17.67 18.47
N GLN A 671 33.72 18.81 17.92
CA GLN A 671 33.47 19.17 16.52
C GLN A 671 34.18 18.21 15.54
N HIS A 672 35.46 17.93 15.77
CA HIS A 672 36.23 16.99 14.94
C HIS A 672 35.61 15.59 14.95
N LEU A 673 35.31 15.03 16.12
CA LEU A 673 34.63 13.74 16.22
C LEU A 673 33.31 13.71 15.43
N THR A 674 32.49 14.75 15.56
CA THR A 674 31.23 14.88 14.80
C THR A 674 31.47 14.81 13.29
N ALA A 675 32.50 15.50 12.79
CA ALA A 675 32.88 15.45 11.38
C ALA A 675 33.40 14.06 10.95
N TYR A 676 34.12 13.33 11.82
CA TYR A 676 34.54 11.94 11.53
C TYR A 676 33.36 10.97 11.47
N VAL A 677 32.39 11.04 12.40
CA VAL A 677 31.23 10.14 12.31
C VAL A 677 30.43 10.42 11.03
N GLU A 678 30.30 11.69 10.60
CA GLU A 678 29.68 12.03 9.32
C GLU A 678 30.51 11.58 8.10
N LYS A 679 31.86 11.63 8.16
CA LYS A 679 32.77 11.09 7.13
C LYS A 679 32.63 9.58 7.00
N ILE A 680 32.74 8.83 8.10
CA ILE A 680 32.66 7.36 8.10
C ILE A 680 31.27 6.89 7.62
N TYR A 681 30.20 7.53 8.11
CA TYR A 681 28.83 7.31 7.62
C TYR A 681 28.71 7.54 6.11
N GLY A 682 29.32 8.61 5.58
CA GLY A 682 29.37 8.90 4.16
C GLY A 682 30.06 7.81 3.35
N ILE A 683 31.25 7.37 3.79
CA ILE A 683 32.04 6.32 3.12
C ILE A 683 31.25 5.02 3.03
N ILE A 684 30.71 4.50 4.15
CA ILE A 684 29.98 3.22 4.14
C ILE A 684 28.73 3.30 3.26
N ARG A 685 27.97 4.40 3.36
CA ARG A 685 26.79 4.64 2.51
C ARG A 685 27.15 4.63 1.03
N ASP A 686 28.25 5.28 0.65
CA ASP A 686 28.61 5.46 -0.75
C ASP A 686 29.36 4.23 -1.33
N ASN A 687 30.02 3.43 -0.49
CA ASN A 687 30.48 2.09 -0.86
C ASN A 687 29.29 1.15 -1.15
N LEU A 688 28.28 1.11 -0.26
CA LEU A 688 27.06 0.32 -0.52
C LEU A 688 26.32 0.76 -1.80
N LYS A 689 26.33 2.06 -2.15
CA LYS A 689 25.83 2.52 -3.46
C LYS A 689 26.68 2.01 -4.62
N LYS A 690 28.02 2.04 -4.52
CA LYS A 690 28.93 1.53 -5.55
C LYS A 690 28.70 0.03 -5.80
N GLU A 691 28.54 -0.76 -4.75
CA GLU A 691 28.26 -2.20 -4.83
C GLU A 691 26.91 -2.50 -5.50
N ILE A 692 25.85 -1.76 -5.17
CA ILE A 692 24.52 -1.98 -5.75
C ILE A 692 24.41 -1.43 -7.19
N SER A 693 25.12 -0.36 -7.53
CA SER A 693 25.06 0.30 -8.85
C SER A 693 25.22 -0.62 -10.07
N PRO A 694 26.22 -1.54 -10.15
CA PRO A 694 26.34 -2.45 -11.29
C PRO A 694 25.18 -3.45 -11.36
N PHE A 695 24.79 -4.07 -10.24
CA PHE A 695 23.65 -5.00 -10.22
C PHE A 695 22.35 -4.30 -10.60
N LEU A 696 22.09 -3.09 -10.09
CA LEU A 696 20.93 -2.28 -10.45
C LEU A 696 20.92 -1.94 -11.95
N THR A 697 22.09 -1.63 -12.51
CA THR A 697 22.24 -1.38 -13.96
C THR A 697 21.92 -2.64 -14.78
N MET A 698 22.33 -3.82 -14.31
CA MET A 698 22.01 -5.09 -14.96
C MET A 698 20.53 -5.49 -14.82
N CYS A 699 19.88 -5.19 -13.69
CA CYS A 699 18.44 -5.38 -13.51
C CYS A 699 17.59 -4.57 -14.51
N ILE A 700 18.11 -3.44 -15.02
CA ILE A 700 17.37 -2.47 -15.84
C ILE A 700 17.69 -2.60 -17.34
N GLN A 701 18.75 -3.29 -17.72
CA GLN A 701 19.05 -3.56 -19.14
C GLN A 701 18.13 -4.66 -19.70
N ALA A 702 17.10 -4.24 -20.45
CA ALA A 702 16.31 -5.16 -21.28
C ALA A 702 17.24 -5.97 -22.21
N PRO A 703 17.04 -7.29 -22.37
CA PRO A 703 17.94 -8.13 -23.15
C PRO A 703 18.10 -7.62 -24.58
N ARG A 704 19.33 -7.24 -24.95
CA ARG A 704 19.66 -6.97 -26.36
C ARG A 704 19.57 -8.29 -27.12
N ALA A 705 18.48 -8.47 -27.88
CA ALA A 705 18.28 -9.66 -28.69
C ALA A 705 19.40 -9.76 -29.74
N ASN A 706 20.34 -10.69 -29.54
CA ASN A 706 21.34 -11.03 -30.54
C ASN A 706 20.63 -11.45 -31.84
N ARG A 707 21.00 -10.80 -32.95
CA ARG A 707 20.38 -11.00 -34.26
C ARG A 707 20.68 -12.41 -34.81
N VAL A 708 19.85 -13.38 -34.48
CA VAL A 708 19.80 -14.69 -35.15
C VAL A 708 18.59 -14.69 -36.09
N ARG A 709 18.79 -15.13 -37.35
CA ARG A 709 17.71 -15.17 -38.36
C ARG A 709 16.58 -16.11 -37.91
N PRO A 710 15.31 -15.76 -38.16
CA PRO A 710 14.18 -16.62 -37.80
C PRO A 710 14.04 -17.79 -38.78
N SER A 711 14.32 -19.01 -38.30
CA SER A 711 13.77 -20.24 -38.87
C SER A 711 12.55 -20.69 -38.03
N ARG A 712 11.63 -21.45 -38.64
CA ARG A 712 10.32 -21.79 -38.08
C ARG A 712 10.40 -22.45 -36.68
N GLY A 713 9.67 -21.93 -35.70
CA GLY A 713 9.47 -22.59 -34.40
C GLY A 713 8.93 -21.70 -33.29
N SER A 714 7.60 -21.68 -33.08
CA SER A 714 6.92 -20.77 -32.13
C SER A 714 7.29 -20.96 -30.64
N LEU A 715 7.85 -22.12 -30.28
CA LEU A 715 8.07 -22.53 -28.89
C LEU A 715 9.30 -21.89 -28.21
N LYS A 716 10.30 -21.38 -28.96
CA LYS A 716 11.55 -20.87 -28.36
C LYS A 716 11.44 -19.47 -27.72
N SER A 717 10.43 -18.67 -28.10
CA SER A 717 10.20 -17.31 -27.58
C SER A 717 9.87 -17.27 -26.09
N ILE A 718 9.15 -18.28 -25.59
CA ILE A 718 8.78 -18.39 -24.17
C ILE A 718 10.04 -18.64 -23.33
N HIS A 719 10.93 -19.51 -23.81
CA HIS A 719 12.14 -19.90 -23.08
C HIS A 719 13.18 -18.76 -22.99
N SER A 720 13.34 -17.94 -24.05
CA SER A 720 14.20 -16.75 -23.97
C SER A 720 13.69 -15.69 -22.98
N ASN A 721 12.36 -15.53 -22.87
CA ASN A 721 11.75 -14.66 -21.86
C ASN A 721 11.85 -15.24 -20.43
N ALA A 722 11.79 -16.56 -20.27
CA ALA A 722 12.02 -17.23 -18.99
C ALA A 722 13.47 -17.04 -18.50
N LEU A 723 14.46 -17.29 -19.35
CA LEU A 723 15.88 -17.09 -19.04
C LEU A 723 16.20 -15.61 -18.72
N ALA A 724 15.61 -14.66 -19.46
CA ALA A 724 15.75 -13.23 -19.17
C ALA A 724 15.19 -12.86 -17.78
N ARG A 725 14.00 -13.39 -17.41
CA ARG A 725 13.42 -13.21 -16.08
C ARG A 725 14.29 -13.82 -14.98
N GLN A 726 14.77 -15.05 -15.20
CA GLN A 726 15.67 -15.75 -14.27
C GLN A 726 16.98 -14.99 -14.05
N ALA A 727 17.59 -14.44 -15.10
CA ALA A 727 18.75 -13.57 -15.01
C ALA A 727 18.44 -12.29 -14.21
N SER A 728 17.31 -11.62 -14.47
CA SER A 728 16.93 -10.41 -13.71
C SER A 728 16.70 -10.70 -12.21
N SER A 729 16.10 -11.86 -11.89
CA SER A 729 15.91 -12.33 -10.51
C SER A 729 17.25 -12.52 -9.77
N LEU A 730 18.25 -13.13 -10.42
CA LEU A 730 19.58 -13.33 -9.83
C LEU A 730 20.27 -12.00 -9.47
N HIS A 731 20.15 -10.98 -10.32
CA HIS A 731 20.71 -9.65 -10.01
C HIS A 731 19.99 -8.98 -8.82
N TRP A 732 18.65 -9.08 -8.73
CA TRP A 732 17.90 -8.60 -7.56
C TRP A 732 18.27 -9.35 -6.27
N GLN A 733 18.44 -10.67 -6.33
CA GLN A 733 18.92 -11.46 -5.18
C GLN A 733 20.31 -11.01 -4.71
N ASN A 734 21.20 -10.62 -5.63
CA ASN A 734 22.54 -10.12 -5.26
C ASN A 734 22.47 -8.72 -4.63
N ILE A 735 21.55 -7.84 -5.06
CA ILE A 735 21.29 -6.56 -4.38
C ILE A 735 20.81 -6.78 -2.94
N VAL A 736 19.90 -7.74 -2.73
CA VAL A 736 19.44 -8.12 -1.39
C VAL A 736 20.59 -8.64 -0.53
N LYS A 737 21.43 -9.55 -1.06
CA LYS A 737 22.63 -10.05 -0.34
C LYS A 737 23.61 -8.93 0.06
N CYS A 738 23.87 -7.93 -0.77
CA CYS A 738 24.70 -6.78 -0.41
C CYS A 738 24.09 -5.93 0.72
N LEU A 739 22.76 -5.73 0.68
CA LEU A 739 22.02 -5.02 1.72
C LEU A 739 22.07 -5.79 3.06
N ASP A 740 21.80 -7.10 3.03
CA ASP A 740 21.79 -7.95 4.22
C ASP A 740 23.21 -8.12 4.81
N HIS A 741 24.24 -8.33 3.98
CA HIS A 741 25.63 -8.38 4.42
C HIS A 741 26.07 -7.08 5.11
N THR A 742 25.65 -5.92 4.59
CA THR A 742 25.94 -4.62 5.22
C THR A 742 25.15 -4.45 6.53
N LEU A 743 23.90 -4.89 6.58
CA LEU A 743 23.06 -4.86 7.79
C LEU A 743 23.65 -5.74 8.90
N GLU A 744 24.06 -6.97 8.58
CA GLU A 744 24.78 -7.86 9.49
C GLU A 744 26.09 -7.24 9.98
N THR A 745 26.88 -6.67 9.07
CA THR A 745 28.18 -6.06 9.42
C THR A 745 28.02 -4.87 10.37
N MET A 746 26.97 -4.05 10.18
CA MET A 746 26.60 -2.99 11.13
C MET A 746 26.09 -3.56 12.47
N LYS A 747 25.26 -4.62 12.44
CA LYS A 747 24.71 -5.26 13.65
C LYS A 747 25.79 -5.94 14.51
N LYS A 748 26.74 -6.65 13.88
CA LYS A 748 27.89 -7.31 14.52
C LYS A 748 28.85 -6.32 15.20
N ASN A 749 28.92 -5.08 14.70
CA ASN A 749 29.70 -3.98 15.29
C ASN A 749 28.86 -3.06 16.20
N TYR A 750 27.66 -3.49 16.62
CA TYR A 750 26.75 -2.73 17.49
C TYR A 750 26.47 -1.28 17.04
N VAL A 751 26.50 -1.01 15.72
CA VAL A 751 26.22 0.32 15.18
C VAL A 751 24.80 0.73 15.57
N ALA A 752 24.65 1.90 16.19
CA ALA A 752 23.38 2.32 16.76
C ALA A 752 22.23 2.38 15.71
N PRO A 753 21.03 1.84 16.00
CA PRO A 753 19.96 1.66 15.00
C PRO A 753 19.52 2.91 14.25
N VAL A 754 19.62 4.10 14.86
CA VAL A 754 19.30 5.39 14.24
C VAL A 754 20.20 5.67 13.02
N ILE A 755 21.48 5.28 13.10
CA ILE A 755 22.44 5.45 12.01
C ILE A 755 22.11 4.44 10.90
N ILE A 756 21.94 3.16 11.24
CA ILE A 756 21.57 2.08 10.30
C ILE A 756 20.33 2.48 9.51
N ARG A 757 19.21 2.80 10.19
CA ARG A 757 17.95 3.19 9.55
C ARG A 757 18.13 4.36 8.58
N LYS A 758 19.00 5.32 8.90
CA LYS A 758 19.27 6.45 7.99
C LYS A 758 20.19 6.07 6.82
N THR A 759 21.15 5.17 6.98
CA THR A 759 21.95 4.64 5.86
C THR A 759 21.04 3.99 4.83
N PHE A 760 20.21 3.03 5.26
CA PHE A 760 19.28 2.31 4.37
C PHE A 760 18.27 3.26 3.72
N ASN A 761 17.69 4.21 4.46
CA ASN A 761 16.81 5.24 3.87
C ASN A 761 17.50 6.07 2.76
N GLN A 762 18.78 6.43 2.91
CA GLN A 762 19.51 7.16 1.86
C GLN A 762 19.90 6.27 0.67
N VAL A 763 20.11 4.97 0.88
CA VAL A 763 20.35 4.01 -0.20
C VAL A 763 19.07 3.73 -0.98
N PHE A 764 17.95 3.39 -0.31
CA PHE A 764 16.66 3.18 -0.99
C PHE A 764 16.19 4.42 -1.76
N ALA A 765 16.42 5.64 -1.24
CA ALA A 765 16.15 6.87 -1.97
C ALA A 765 17.00 7.00 -3.25
N TYR A 766 18.29 6.62 -3.19
CA TYR A 766 19.16 6.57 -4.37
C TYR A 766 18.69 5.51 -5.39
N LEU A 767 18.31 4.30 -4.95
CA LEU A 767 17.78 3.26 -5.83
C LEU A 767 16.50 3.72 -6.55
N ASN A 768 15.57 4.33 -5.81
CA ASN A 768 14.32 4.86 -6.37
C ASN A 768 14.59 5.96 -7.42
N VAL A 769 15.51 6.89 -7.16
CA VAL A 769 15.89 7.94 -8.12
C VAL A 769 16.57 7.34 -9.36
N GLN A 770 17.44 6.34 -9.22
CA GLN A 770 18.06 5.67 -10.37
C GLN A 770 17.04 4.90 -11.23
N LEU A 771 16.15 4.14 -10.58
CA LEU A 771 15.03 3.46 -11.25
C LEU A 771 14.16 4.47 -12.00
N PHE A 772 13.66 5.51 -11.32
CA PHE A 772 12.80 6.54 -11.92
C PHE A 772 13.46 7.24 -13.10
N ASN A 773 14.69 7.74 -12.92
CA ASN A 773 15.42 8.43 -13.99
C ASN A 773 15.63 7.53 -15.22
N ARG A 774 15.87 6.22 -15.03
CA ARG A 774 16.04 5.29 -16.15
C ARG A 774 14.71 4.86 -16.78
N CYS A 775 13.65 4.73 -16.00
CA CYS A 775 12.28 4.55 -16.51
C CYS A 775 11.82 5.74 -17.36
N CYS A 776 12.29 6.97 -17.09
CA CYS A 776 12.04 8.12 -17.97
C CYS A 776 12.91 8.13 -19.24
N TYR A 777 14.13 7.58 -19.20
CA TYR A 777 15.05 7.53 -20.34
C TYR A 777 14.70 6.44 -21.37
N ILE A 778 14.13 5.31 -20.94
CA ILE A 778 13.80 4.17 -21.82
C ILE A 778 12.77 4.54 -22.91
N PRO A 779 11.66 5.25 -22.62
CA PRO A 779 10.75 5.78 -23.64
C PRO A 779 11.43 6.76 -24.60
N PHE A 780 12.36 7.58 -24.10
CA PHE A 780 13.01 8.63 -24.89
C PHE A 780 13.91 8.05 -26.00
N GLN A 781 14.71 7.02 -25.70
CA GLN A 781 15.49 6.29 -26.72
C GLN A 781 14.63 5.40 -27.64
N PHE A 782 13.35 5.21 -27.33
CA PHE A 782 12.40 4.55 -28.22
C PHE A 782 11.75 5.54 -29.20
N LEU A 783 11.44 6.76 -28.74
CA LEU A 783 11.00 7.88 -29.59
C LEU A 783 12.08 8.26 -30.62
N GLU A 784 13.31 8.47 -30.16
CA GLU A 784 14.48 8.84 -30.98
C GLU A 784 14.83 7.79 -32.08
N LYS A 785 14.28 6.56 -31.98
CA LYS A 785 14.37 5.52 -33.01
C LYS A 785 13.13 5.36 -33.88
N LEU A 786 11.98 5.88 -33.44
CA LEU A 786 10.75 5.91 -34.23
C LEU A 786 10.73 7.08 -35.21
N ASP A 787 11.32 8.22 -34.85
CA ASP A 787 11.40 9.41 -35.73
C ASP A 787 12.09 9.10 -37.08
N CYS A 788 13.04 8.15 -37.11
CA CYS A 788 13.69 7.68 -38.35
C CYS A 788 12.79 6.84 -39.28
N THR A 789 11.54 6.52 -38.92
CA THR A 789 10.71 5.54 -39.67
C THR A 789 9.23 5.91 -39.85
N VAL A 790 8.78 7.13 -39.50
CA VAL A 790 7.35 7.50 -39.56
C VAL A 790 7.11 8.79 -40.33
N HIS A 791 7.02 8.68 -41.66
CA HIS A 791 6.38 9.68 -42.53
C HIS A 791 5.05 9.18 -43.15
N MET A 792 4.50 8.09 -42.60
CA MET A 792 3.14 7.59 -42.86
C MET A 792 2.54 7.01 -41.58
N GLY A 793 1.22 7.19 -41.38
CA GLY A 793 0.45 6.41 -40.39
C GLY A 793 0.06 7.10 -39.08
N TYR A 794 -0.53 8.30 -39.13
CA TYR A 794 -1.28 8.85 -37.98
C TYR A 794 -2.57 8.04 -37.73
N GLN A 795 -2.49 6.94 -36.97
CA GLN A 795 -3.54 6.37 -36.08
C GLN A 795 -3.12 4.96 -35.58
N LYS A 796 -3.32 4.70 -34.27
CA LYS A 796 -2.60 3.68 -33.47
C LYS A 796 -1.13 4.12 -33.30
N TYR A 797 -0.45 4.03 -32.15
CA TYR A 797 -0.59 3.11 -31.01
C TYR A 797 -0.41 3.79 -29.61
N PRO A 798 -1.31 4.69 -29.13
CA PRO A 798 -1.16 5.27 -27.79
C PRO A 798 -1.22 4.23 -26.65
N TRP A 799 -2.04 3.19 -26.84
CA TRP A 799 -2.35 2.19 -25.82
C TRP A 799 -1.20 1.22 -25.49
N TYR A 800 -0.28 0.96 -26.43
CA TYR A 800 0.87 0.09 -26.16
C TYR A 800 1.91 0.77 -25.25
N MET A 801 2.10 2.09 -25.38
CA MET A 801 2.93 2.86 -24.45
C MET A 801 2.35 2.82 -23.03
N LEU A 802 1.05 3.04 -22.86
CA LEU A 802 0.39 2.91 -21.55
C LEU A 802 0.54 1.49 -20.99
N TYR A 803 0.22 0.44 -21.75
CA TYR A 803 0.34 -0.94 -21.26
C TYR A 803 1.78 -1.31 -20.83
N MET A 804 2.81 -0.79 -21.50
CA MET A 804 4.20 -1.04 -21.11
C MET A 804 4.59 -0.25 -19.86
N VAL A 805 4.19 1.01 -19.76
CA VAL A 805 4.41 1.86 -18.58
C VAL A 805 3.65 1.33 -17.37
N ASP A 806 2.39 0.94 -17.53
CA ASP A 806 1.55 0.35 -16.48
C ASP A 806 2.09 -1.02 -16.05
N SER A 807 2.56 -1.87 -16.97
CA SER A 807 3.15 -3.17 -16.59
C SER A 807 4.46 -3.02 -15.81
N VAL A 808 5.30 -2.03 -16.17
CA VAL A 808 6.53 -1.70 -15.44
C VAL A 808 6.23 -1.02 -14.10
N LEU A 809 5.26 -0.09 -14.05
CA LEU A 809 4.78 0.51 -12.80
C LEU A 809 4.14 -0.53 -11.88
N TYR A 810 3.42 -1.51 -12.42
CA TYR A 810 2.86 -2.62 -11.66
C TYR A 810 3.99 -3.47 -11.08
N GLN A 811 4.98 -3.89 -11.88
CA GLN A 811 6.13 -4.63 -11.37
C GLN A 811 6.92 -3.85 -10.30
N ILE A 812 7.15 -2.55 -10.49
CA ILE A 812 7.82 -1.69 -9.49
C ILE A 812 6.96 -1.53 -8.24
N SER A 813 5.64 -1.34 -8.39
CA SER A 813 4.70 -1.20 -7.28
C SER A 813 4.59 -2.49 -6.47
N THR A 814 4.38 -3.65 -7.12
CA THR A 814 4.40 -4.96 -6.47
C THR A 814 5.75 -5.24 -5.83
N PHE A 815 6.88 -4.86 -6.45
CA PHE A 815 8.19 -5.01 -5.84
C PHE A 815 8.33 -4.14 -4.58
N PHE A 816 7.97 -2.86 -4.62
CA PHE A 816 7.96 -2.00 -3.42
C PHE A 816 6.95 -2.47 -2.36
N PHE A 817 5.81 -3.04 -2.75
CA PHE A 817 4.81 -3.59 -1.82
C PHE A 817 5.32 -4.87 -1.15
N CYS A 818 5.96 -5.77 -1.89
CA CYS A 818 6.63 -6.95 -1.34
C CYS A 818 7.85 -6.57 -0.48
N LEU A 819 8.66 -5.59 -0.88
CA LEU A 819 9.78 -5.10 -0.06
C LEU A 819 9.27 -4.42 1.21
N ALA A 820 8.16 -3.68 1.15
CA ALA A 820 7.48 -3.15 2.32
C ALA A 820 6.93 -4.29 3.21
N TYR A 821 6.30 -5.33 2.65
CA TYR A 821 5.83 -6.48 3.42
C TYR A 821 6.99 -7.24 4.09
N CYS A 822 8.09 -7.49 3.39
CA CYS A 822 9.28 -8.12 3.97
C CYS A 822 9.96 -7.24 5.03
N PHE A 823 10.03 -5.92 4.84
CA PHE A 823 10.58 -5.01 5.87
C PHE A 823 9.62 -4.74 7.03
N VAL A 824 8.30 -4.81 6.84
CA VAL A 824 7.32 -4.74 7.95
C VAL A 824 7.32 -6.06 8.72
N GLY A 825 7.41 -7.21 8.04
CA GLY A 825 7.62 -8.51 8.69
C GLY A 825 8.93 -8.57 9.48
N ASN A 826 10.05 -8.14 8.90
CA ASN A 826 11.33 -8.06 9.61
C ASN A 826 11.38 -6.95 10.68
N ALA A 827 10.60 -5.87 10.54
CA ALA A 827 10.43 -4.87 11.61
C ALA A 827 9.57 -5.40 12.77
N ALA A 828 8.55 -6.22 12.48
CA ALA A 828 7.78 -6.93 13.49
C ALA A 828 8.64 -7.97 14.22
N LEU A 829 9.47 -8.73 13.50
CA LEU A 829 10.48 -9.62 14.10
C LEU A 829 11.55 -8.86 14.91
N LEU A 830 11.94 -7.65 14.50
CA LEU A 830 12.82 -6.78 15.30
C LEU A 830 12.14 -6.18 16.55
N ALA A 831 10.80 -6.09 16.56
CA ALA A 831 10.03 -5.73 17.75
C ALA A 831 9.80 -6.93 18.68
N MET A 832 9.49 -8.11 18.12
CA MET A 832 9.25 -9.35 18.86
C MET A 832 10.54 -9.99 19.39
N GLY A 833 11.70 -9.75 18.76
CA GLY A 833 13.02 -10.12 19.29
C GLY A 833 13.51 -9.25 20.45
N SER A 834 12.58 -8.74 21.26
CA SER A 834 12.82 -7.88 22.45
C SER A 834 12.12 -8.46 23.69
N SER A 835 12.28 -9.77 23.89
CA SER A 835 11.91 -10.54 25.08
C SER A 835 13.11 -11.39 25.51
#